data_AF-A0A498LRU7-F1
#
_entry.id   AF-A0A498LRU7-F1
#
_cell.length_a   1.000
_cell.length_b   1.000
_cell.length_c   1.000
_cell.angle_alpha   90.00
_cell.angle_beta   90.00
_cell.angle_gamma   90.00
#
_symmetry.space_group_name_H-M   'P 1'
#
loop_
_entity.id
_entity.type
_entity.pdbx_description
1 polymer ?
#
loop_
_entity_poly.entity_id
_entity_poly.type
_entity_poly.pdbx_seq_one_letter_code
_entity_poly.pdbx_strand_id
1 'polypeptide(L)'
;MTIISLLLLTSLLPHLTFTARVNVGIVNGKEAKPHSRPYMVSVQVKEQHICGGFLISDRFVMTAAHCRENYPVLTVVLGAHNLRNKNENSVRIKVESYHPHPQYTGKSFHNDILLLRCFISESSLIVFMMTIISLLLLASLLPHLTFTAHVNVGIVNGWEAKPHSRLYMVSVQKNWLHTCGGFLVFDEFVLTAAHCREKYSETLTVLVGAHDLKNKTEGSVCIGVKSYHKHPNFTKEPVMSDIMLLRLEKKLTQNEKVNWISIPVKEEETEVDSVCSVAGWGRLDTNGFLSSRLMETHVKIMNNTECENKWGQDDYSVFRDDVYFWQWRKLCRKYKRSSLEKKLTQNEKVNWISIPVKEEETEVDSVCSVAGWGRLDTNGFLSSRLMETHVKIMNNTECENKWGQDDYSVSEMMCTFGNGGSCTGDSGGPLVCEKTAVAHVNVGIVNGTEAKPHSRPYMVSLQKGYTHVCGGFLISDRFVMTAAHCIKHVTLTAVIGAHDLTKSEGSVRIGVKSYHKHPDYNIHTFWNDIMLLRLEKEVEQNKIVKIISIPTREGDIKPDSVCSVAGWGRLSLKGKESKRLMEADVKIMNNTECENRWKKNYSVSQMMCVYGHGGSCSGDSGGPLVCGDTAVGVTSFGGGECNSRERPEVYTKISAYLPWIHSIIANVK
;
A
#
# COMPACT_ATOMS: atom_id res chain seq x y z
N MET A 1 66.55 -25.71 51.82
CA MET A 1 65.15 -25.73 51.33
C MET A 1 64.42 -24.55 51.95
N THR A 2 63.44 -24.00 51.24
CA THR A 2 62.91 -22.64 51.42
C THR A 2 61.98 -22.46 52.63
N ILE A 3 61.99 -21.24 53.20
CA ILE A 3 61.16 -20.81 54.33
C ILE A 3 60.27 -19.63 53.89
N ILE A 4 58.96 -19.79 54.10
CA ILE A 4 57.95 -18.83 54.57
C ILE A 4 58.23 -17.32 54.36
N SER A 5 57.39 -16.63 53.56
CA SER A 5 56.30 -15.77 54.09
C SER A 5 55.56 -14.97 53.00
N LEU A 6 54.27 -14.72 53.20
CA LEU A 6 53.55 -13.58 52.62
C LEU A 6 54.16 -12.26 53.17
N LEU A 7 54.17 -11.19 52.38
CA LEU A 7 53.42 -9.93 52.62
C LEU A 7 53.79 -8.78 51.63
N LEU A 8 52.74 -8.16 51.08
CA LEU A 8 52.56 -6.73 50.72
C LEU A 8 53.26 -6.07 49.50
N LEU A 9 52.36 -5.62 48.59
CA LEU A 9 52.30 -4.34 47.87
C LEU A 9 53.31 -3.93 46.78
N THR A 10 52.79 -3.95 45.54
CA THR A 10 52.74 -2.83 44.58
C THR A 10 54.00 -2.00 44.27
N SER A 11 54.44 -2.07 43.01
CA SER A 11 54.61 -0.86 42.19
C SER A 11 54.46 -1.14 40.67
N LEU A 12 53.71 -0.26 40.00
CA LEU A 12 53.78 0.10 38.58
C LEU A 12 53.45 -0.94 37.47
N LEU A 13 52.19 -0.89 37.05
CA LEU A 13 51.73 -1.09 35.66
C LEU A 13 52.28 0.05 34.75
N PRO A 14 52.47 -0.17 33.43
CA PRO A 14 51.35 -0.09 32.49
C PRO A 14 51.30 -1.15 31.36
N HIS A 15 50.05 -1.40 30.93
CA HIS A 15 49.59 -1.89 29.63
C HIS A 15 50.48 -2.83 28.78
N LEU A 16 50.03 -4.08 28.69
CA LEU A 16 49.93 -4.76 27.40
C LEU A 16 48.64 -5.58 27.37
N THR A 17 47.64 -5.03 26.68
CA THR A 17 46.42 -5.73 26.30
C THR A 17 46.81 -6.86 25.34
N PHE A 18 46.51 -8.11 25.69
CA PHE A 18 46.36 -9.14 24.68
C PHE A 18 44.97 -9.77 24.80
N THR A 19 44.21 -9.58 23.72
CA THR A 19 42.77 -9.81 23.67
C THR A 19 42.41 -11.26 23.93
N ALA A 20 41.63 -11.51 24.97
CA ALA A 20 40.91 -12.76 25.15
C ALA A 20 39.77 -12.85 24.13
N ARG A 21 40.11 -13.16 22.87
CA ARG A 21 39.15 -13.37 21.77
C ARG A 21 38.35 -14.65 22.02
N VAL A 22 37.15 -14.53 22.60
CA VAL A 22 36.23 -15.63 22.90
C VAL A 22 34.95 -15.45 22.06
N ASN A 23 34.75 -16.32 21.06
CA ASN A 23 33.80 -16.11 19.95
C ASN A 23 32.70 -17.22 19.89
N VAL A 24 31.47 -17.02 20.39
CA VAL A 24 30.41 -18.06 20.43
C VAL A 24 29.11 -17.61 19.72
N GLY A 25 28.53 -18.38 18.78
CA GLY A 25 27.40 -17.98 17.89
C GLY A 25 26.03 -17.69 18.56
N ILE A 26 24.91 -18.31 18.17
CA ILE A 26 23.63 -18.14 18.92
C ILE A 26 23.71 -18.93 20.24
N VAL A 27 24.45 -18.37 21.19
CA VAL A 27 24.83 -19.01 22.46
C VAL A 27 23.59 -19.39 23.26
N ASN A 28 23.56 -20.63 23.76
CA ASN A 28 22.46 -21.16 24.57
C ASN A 28 21.07 -20.92 23.95
N GLY A 29 20.99 -20.81 22.62
CA GLY A 29 19.75 -20.70 21.88
C GLY A 29 19.03 -22.03 21.73
N LYS A 30 17.71 -21.93 21.54
CA LYS A 30 16.86 -23.05 21.13
C LYS A 30 16.64 -23.00 19.62
N GLU A 31 16.25 -24.12 19.02
CA GLU A 31 15.79 -24.09 17.63
C GLU A 31 14.55 -23.20 17.53
N ALA A 32 14.55 -22.24 16.60
CA ALA A 32 13.39 -21.40 16.35
C ALA A 32 12.22 -22.25 15.85
N LYS A 33 10.98 -21.87 16.18
CA LYS A 33 9.81 -22.51 15.56
C LYS A 33 9.88 -22.31 14.04
N PRO A 34 9.70 -23.35 13.19
CA PRO A 34 9.77 -23.20 11.74
C PRO A 34 8.91 -22.02 11.24
N HIS A 35 9.54 -21.16 10.45
CA HIS A 35 8.96 -19.96 9.85
C HIS A 35 8.48 -18.86 10.84
N SER A 36 8.82 -18.93 12.13
CA SER A 36 8.53 -17.85 13.11
C SER A 36 9.38 -16.59 12.94
N ARG A 37 10.33 -16.60 12.00
CA ARG A 37 11.25 -15.50 11.67
C ARG A 37 11.35 -15.33 10.14
N PRO A 38 10.25 -14.99 9.46
CA PRO A 38 10.17 -15.02 7.98
C PRO A 38 11.03 -13.94 7.29
N TYR A 39 11.61 -13.01 8.04
CA TYR A 39 12.53 -12.00 7.54
C TYR A 39 14.01 -12.42 7.54
N MET A 40 14.36 -13.56 8.15
CA MET A 40 15.75 -14.00 8.25
C MET A 40 16.32 -14.47 6.90
N VAL A 41 17.58 -14.10 6.66
CA VAL A 41 18.30 -14.37 5.42
C VAL A 41 19.63 -15.04 5.73
N SER A 42 19.94 -16.12 5.02
CA SER A 42 21.29 -16.69 4.99
C SER A 42 22.06 -16.08 3.83
N VAL A 43 23.10 -15.30 4.13
CA VAL A 43 24.06 -14.79 3.14
C VAL A 43 25.11 -15.88 2.90
N GLN A 44 25.30 -16.25 1.63
CA GLN A 44 26.09 -17.42 1.22
C GLN A 44 27.12 -17.09 0.14
N VAL A 45 28.26 -17.79 0.23
CA VAL A 45 29.32 -17.85 -0.78
C VAL A 45 29.50 -19.31 -1.18
N LYS A 46 29.45 -19.61 -2.49
CA LYS A 46 29.57 -21.00 -3.02
C LYS A 46 28.62 -22.00 -2.31
N GLU A 47 27.36 -21.59 -2.08
CA GLU A 47 26.33 -22.31 -1.30
C GLU A 47 26.62 -22.53 0.19
N GLN A 48 27.73 -22.02 0.72
CA GLN A 48 28.05 -22.07 2.15
C GLN A 48 27.61 -20.78 2.84
N HIS A 49 26.93 -20.91 3.97
CA HIS A 49 26.55 -19.77 4.81
C HIS A 49 27.78 -19.11 5.43
N ILE A 50 27.85 -17.78 5.33
CA ILE A 50 28.93 -16.96 5.90
C ILE A 50 28.43 -15.94 6.92
N CYS A 51 27.23 -15.40 6.72
CA CYS A 51 26.64 -14.34 7.53
C CYS A 51 25.11 -14.39 7.54
N GLY A 52 24.52 -13.83 8.59
CA GLY A 52 23.11 -13.54 8.68
C GLY A 52 22.72 -12.30 7.86
N GLY A 53 21.44 -12.03 7.87
CA GLY A 53 20.85 -10.88 7.21
C GLY A 53 19.36 -10.84 7.49
N PHE A 54 18.73 -9.72 7.18
CA PHE A 54 17.28 -9.58 7.24
C PHE A 54 16.73 -8.83 6.03
N LEU A 55 15.55 -9.24 5.57
CA LEU A 55 14.84 -8.60 4.48
C LEU A 55 14.17 -7.32 5.01
N ILE A 56 14.46 -6.18 4.40
CA ILE A 56 13.89 -4.87 4.78
C ILE A 56 12.90 -4.33 3.74
N SER A 57 12.89 -4.91 2.53
CA SER A 57 11.91 -4.62 1.49
C SER A 57 11.86 -5.76 0.46
N ASP A 58 10.99 -5.63 -0.53
CA ASP A 58 10.86 -6.56 -1.66
C ASP A 58 12.10 -6.77 -2.55
N ARG A 59 13.17 -5.97 -2.35
CA ARG A 59 14.42 -6.00 -3.14
C ARG A 59 15.70 -5.84 -2.31
N PHE A 60 15.60 -5.53 -1.03
CA PHE A 60 16.77 -5.20 -0.20
C PHE A 60 16.90 -6.11 1.03
N VAL A 61 18.10 -6.69 1.17
CA VAL A 61 18.57 -7.39 2.37
C VAL A 61 19.62 -6.52 3.06
N MET A 62 19.50 -6.38 4.37
CA MET A 62 20.49 -5.75 5.23
C MET A 62 21.37 -6.83 5.88
N THR A 63 22.67 -6.59 5.95
CA THR A 63 23.68 -7.45 6.60
C THR A 63 24.87 -6.59 7.05
N ALA A 64 25.88 -7.18 7.68
CA ALA A 64 27.11 -6.48 8.05
C ALA A 64 28.04 -6.28 6.83
N ALA A 65 28.85 -5.22 6.82
CA ALA A 65 29.72 -4.92 5.70
C ALA A 65 30.95 -5.85 5.62
N HIS A 66 31.50 -6.29 6.76
CA HIS A 66 32.60 -7.26 6.82
C HIS A 66 32.26 -8.60 6.13
N CYS A 67 30.98 -8.95 6.05
CA CYS A 67 30.48 -10.14 5.34
C CYS A 67 30.78 -10.15 3.84
N ARG A 68 31.20 -9.02 3.25
CA ARG A 68 31.54 -8.91 1.83
C ARG A 68 33.03 -9.08 1.53
N GLU A 69 33.93 -8.72 2.44
CA GLU A 69 35.24 -8.14 2.11
C GLU A 69 36.16 -8.95 1.19
N ASN A 70 35.95 -10.27 1.07
CA ASN A 70 36.81 -11.15 0.27
C ASN A 70 36.06 -11.90 -0.86
N TYR A 71 34.82 -11.52 -1.20
CA TYR A 71 33.95 -12.32 -2.08
C TYR A 71 33.30 -11.54 -3.24
N PRO A 72 33.42 -12.00 -4.50
CA PRO A 72 32.94 -11.25 -5.67
C PRO A 72 31.43 -11.37 -5.90
N VAL A 73 30.79 -12.45 -5.45
CA VAL A 73 29.35 -12.70 -5.64
C VAL A 73 28.76 -13.36 -4.40
N LEU A 74 27.80 -12.69 -3.77
CA LEU A 74 26.98 -13.25 -2.69
C LEU A 74 25.67 -13.81 -3.24
N THR A 75 25.16 -14.86 -2.58
CA THR A 75 23.81 -15.40 -2.78
C THR A 75 23.04 -15.28 -1.48
N VAL A 76 21.83 -14.73 -1.52
CA VAL A 76 20.91 -14.72 -0.37
C VAL A 76 19.95 -15.90 -0.47
N VAL A 77 19.65 -16.53 0.66
CA VAL A 77 18.67 -17.62 0.79
C VAL A 77 17.60 -17.23 1.78
N LEU A 78 16.35 -17.24 1.33
CA LEU A 78 15.17 -16.78 2.05
C LEU A 78 14.21 -17.95 2.31
N GLY A 79 13.55 -17.96 3.46
CA GLY A 79 12.48 -18.92 3.78
C GLY A 79 12.92 -20.37 4.01
N ALA A 80 14.23 -20.64 4.06
CA ALA A 80 14.75 -21.88 4.62
C ALA A 80 14.69 -21.83 6.15
N HIS A 81 14.23 -22.89 6.79
CA HIS A 81 14.48 -23.14 8.21
C HIS A 81 15.75 -24.00 8.38
N ASN A 82 15.97 -24.96 7.49
CA ASN A 82 17.13 -25.83 7.46
C ASN A 82 17.96 -25.67 6.17
N LEU A 83 19.14 -25.05 6.26
CA LEU A 83 20.02 -24.76 5.13
C LEU A 83 20.58 -25.99 4.40
N ARG A 84 20.54 -27.18 5.01
CA ARG A 84 20.90 -28.45 4.35
C ARG A 84 19.75 -29.03 3.52
N ASN A 85 18.50 -28.64 3.77
CA ASN A 85 17.34 -29.17 3.07
C ASN A 85 17.05 -28.41 1.77
N LYS A 86 17.65 -28.86 0.66
CA LYS A 86 17.40 -28.25 -0.67
C LYS A 86 15.96 -28.42 -1.19
N ASN A 87 15.14 -29.28 -0.56
CA ASN A 87 13.72 -29.47 -0.90
C ASN A 87 12.79 -28.56 -0.09
N GLU A 88 13.30 -27.82 0.89
CA GLU A 88 12.54 -26.72 1.48
C GLU A 88 12.43 -25.60 0.44
N ASN A 89 11.20 -25.17 0.12
CA ASN A 89 10.83 -24.14 -0.87
C ASN A 89 11.42 -22.76 -0.54
N SER A 90 12.75 -22.68 -0.59
CA SER A 90 13.58 -21.56 -0.19
C SER A 90 14.03 -20.80 -1.44
N VAL A 91 13.96 -19.47 -1.37
CA VAL A 91 14.23 -18.61 -2.51
C VAL A 91 15.70 -18.22 -2.49
N ARG A 92 16.47 -18.74 -3.46
CA ARG A 92 17.90 -18.45 -3.64
C ARG A 92 18.07 -17.36 -4.70
N ILE A 93 18.67 -16.22 -4.33
CA ILE A 93 18.83 -15.07 -5.22
C ILE A 93 20.29 -14.60 -5.24
N LYS A 94 20.83 -14.34 -6.42
CA LYS A 94 22.15 -13.68 -6.56
C LYS A 94 22.02 -12.19 -6.29
N VAL A 95 22.96 -11.63 -5.53
CA VAL A 95 23.01 -10.19 -5.28
C VAL A 95 23.43 -9.45 -6.56
N GLU A 96 22.69 -8.40 -6.89
CA GLU A 96 22.89 -7.54 -8.08
C GLU A 96 23.87 -6.40 -7.78
N SER A 97 23.69 -5.71 -6.66
CA SER A 97 24.55 -4.60 -6.24
C SER A 97 24.70 -4.50 -4.72
N TYR A 98 25.81 -3.91 -4.30
CA TYR A 98 26.29 -3.85 -2.93
C TYR A 98 26.46 -2.37 -2.54
N HIS A 99 25.78 -1.94 -1.48
CA HIS A 99 25.82 -0.57 -0.99
C HIS A 99 26.26 -0.58 0.48
N PRO A 100 27.58 -0.66 0.77
CA PRO A 100 28.10 -0.49 2.12
C PRO A 100 27.89 0.96 2.59
N HIS A 101 27.92 1.20 3.90
CA HIS A 101 27.88 2.57 4.42
C HIS A 101 29.06 3.40 3.88
N PRO A 102 28.86 4.67 3.47
CA PRO A 102 29.94 5.50 2.90
C PRO A 102 31.14 5.72 3.82
N GLN A 103 30.98 5.54 5.13
CA GLN A 103 32.02 5.70 6.14
C GLN A 103 32.63 4.36 6.60
N TYR A 104 32.17 3.21 6.08
CA TYR A 104 32.79 1.92 6.39
C TYR A 104 34.16 1.79 5.70
N THR A 105 35.21 1.48 6.47
CA THR A 105 36.60 1.46 5.97
C THR A 105 37.26 0.09 5.96
N GLY A 106 36.62 -0.94 6.51
CA GLY A 106 37.19 -2.29 6.66
C GLY A 106 38.31 -2.41 7.70
N LYS A 107 38.67 -1.32 8.38
CA LYS A 107 39.74 -1.30 9.41
C LYS A 107 39.23 -1.53 10.82
N SER A 108 37.93 -1.39 11.04
CA SER A 108 37.22 -1.52 12.31
C SER A 108 35.73 -1.81 12.02
N PHE A 109 34.95 -2.12 13.06
CA PHE A 109 33.51 -2.40 12.94
C PHE A 109 32.63 -1.13 12.92
N HIS A 110 33.24 0.06 12.92
CA HIS A 110 32.53 1.32 12.76
C HIS A 110 31.72 1.36 11.46
N ASN A 111 30.44 1.72 11.56
CA ASN A 111 29.52 1.78 10.42
C ASN A 111 29.44 0.46 9.59
N ASP A 112 29.60 -0.70 10.23
CA ASP A 112 29.61 -2.04 9.61
C ASP A 112 28.22 -2.52 9.12
N ILE A 113 27.65 -1.78 8.18
CA ILE A 113 26.31 -2.03 7.61
C ILE A 113 26.35 -2.02 6.08
N LEU A 114 25.70 -3.02 5.48
CA LEU A 114 25.68 -3.27 4.03
C LEU A 114 24.27 -3.60 3.55
N LEU A 115 23.85 -2.88 2.52
CA LEU A 115 22.60 -3.10 1.82
C LEU A 115 22.83 -3.87 0.50
N LEU A 116 22.20 -5.03 0.37
CA LEU A 116 22.28 -5.92 -0.79
C LEU A 116 21.01 -5.78 -1.64
N ARG A 117 21.14 -5.42 -2.92
CA ARG A 117 20.02 -5.43 -3.89
C ARG A 117 19.90 -6.81 -4.54
N CYS A 118 18.68 -7.36 -4.58
CA CYS A 118 18.42 -8.72 -5.04
C CYS A 118 17.54 -8.73 -6.32
N PHE A 119 17.91 -9.54 -7.32
CA PHE A 119 17.19 -9.62 -8.61
C PHE A 119 16.77 -11.06 -8.95
N ILE A 120 15.48 -11.28 -9.26
CA ILE A 120 14.92 -12.59 -9.63
C ILE A 120 14.83 -12.71 -11.17
N SER A 121 15.75 -13.45 -11.79
CA SER A 121 15.73 -13.75 -13.24
C SER A 121 14.96 -15.04 -13.58
N GLU A 122 14.30 -15.08 -14.75
CA GLU A 122 13.71 -16.32 -15.30
C GLU A 122 14.74 -17.12 -16.11
N SER A 123 15.51 -17.95 -15.43
CA SER A 123 16.46 -18.89 -16.05
C SER A 123 15.78 -20.20 -16.50
N SER A 124 14.71 -20.13 -17.33
CA SER A 124 13.98 -21.36 -17.76
C SER A 124 13.26 -21.35 -19.12
N LEU A 125 13.08 -20.20 -19.80
CA LEU A 125 12.19 -20.11 -20.98
C LEU A 125 12.87 -20.13 -22.36
N ILE A 126 14.21 -20.09 -22.43
CA ILE A 126 14.95 -20.03 -23.70
C ILE A 126 14.89 -21.38 -24.47
N VAL A 127 14.72 -22.51 -23.77
CA VAL A 127 14.69 -23.85 -24.39
C VAL A 127 13.36 -24.16 -25.10
N PHE A 128 12.27 -23.45 -24.77
CA PHE A 128 10.93 -23.78 -25.28
C PHE A 128 10.46 -22.96 -26.49
N MET A 129 11.17 -21.88 -26.85
CA MET A 129 10.79 -21.05 -28.02
C MET A 129 11.48 -21.46 -29.34
N MET A 130 12.55 -22.23 -29.31
CA MET A 130 13.29 -22.59 -30.54
C MET A 130 12.69 -23.78 -31.31
N THR A 131 11.77 -24.54 -30.72
CA THR A 131 11.12 -25.71 -31.37
C THR A 131 9.84 -25.36 -32.13
N ILE A 132 9.19 -24.23 -31.83
CA ILE A 132 7.92 -23.84 -32.47
C ILE A 132 8.14 -22.98 -33.72
N ILE A 133 9.25 -22.24 -33.80
CA ILE A 133 9.57 -21.36 -34.95
C ILE A 133 9.84 -22.16 -36.24
N SER A 134 10.33 -23.40 -36.13
CA SER A 134 10.60 -24.27 -37.29
C SER A 134 9.35 -24.89 -37.94
N LEU A 135 8.17 -24.75 -37.33
CA LEU A 135 6.93 -25.43 -37.79
C LEU A 135 5.89 -24.52 -38.44
N LEU A 136 6.10 -23.20 -38.45
CA LEU A 136 5.15 -22.22 -38.99
C LEU A 136 5.62 -21.51 -40.29
N LEU A 137 6.78 -21.88 -40.83
CA LEU A 137 7.34 -21.35 -42.08
C LEU A 137 6.79 -22.00 -43.37
N LEU A 138 5.66 -22.72 -43.29
CA LEU A 138 5.12 -23.54 -44.40
C LEU A 138 3.73 -23.12 -44.91
N ALA A 139 3.22 -21.96 -44.48
CA ALA A 139 1.92 -21.42 -44.92
C ALA A 139 2.05 -20.01 -45.51
N SER A 140 2.80 -19.87 -46.60
CA SER A 140 2.93 -18.62 -47.36
C SER A 140 2.85 -18.86 -48.87
N LEU A 141 1.63 -18.96 -49.41
CA LEU A 141 1.38 -19.01 -50.85
C LEU A 141 0.18 -18.13 -51.26
N LEU A 142 0.51 -17.03 -51.94
CA LEU A 142 -0.23 -16.42 -53.07
C LEU A 142 -1.49 -15.55 -52.75
N PRO A 143 -1.85 -14.59 -53.65
CA PRO A 143 -1.92 -13.18 -53.23
C PRO A 143 -3.13 -12.37 -53.73
N HIS A 144 -3.06 -11.04 -53.53
CA HIS A 144 -3.93 -9.96 -54.03
C HIS A 144 -5.27 -9.73 -53.30
N LEU A 145 -5.41 -8.56 -52.66
CA LEU A 145 -6.13 -7.42 -53.26
C LEU A 145 -5.72 -6.11 -52.56
N THR A 146 -5.63 -5.02 -53.30
CA THR A 146 -5.29 -3.69 -52.78
C THR A 146 -6.54 -2.85 -52.58
N PHE A 147 -6.85 -2.45 -51.35
CA PHE A 147 -7.82 -1.38 -51.06
C PHE A 147 -7.32 -0.50 -49.91
N THR A 148 -7.27 0.81 -50.14
CA THR A 148 -6.73 1.77 -49.16
C THR A 148 -7.83 2.34 -48.27
N ALA A 149 -7.95 1.83 -47.05
CA ALA A 149 -8.89 2.33 -46.04
C ALA A 149 -8.54 3.78 -45.61
N HIS A 150 -9.19 4.78 -46.21
CA HIS A 150 -9.14 6.18 -45.77
C HIS A 150 -10.23 6.45 -44.72
N VAL A 151 -9.90 6.28 -43.44
CA VAL A 151 -10.87 6.53 -42.36
C VAL A 151 -10.98 8.03 -42.05
N ASN A 152 -11.97 8.71 -42.65
CA ASN A 152 -12.28 10.11 -42.38
C ASN A 152 -13.02 10.27 -41.03
N VAL A 153 -12.31 10.16 -39.90
CA VAL A 153 -12.91 10.29 -38.55
C VAL A 153 -13.20 11.76 -38.19
N GLY A 154 -14.39 12.04 -37.66
CA GLY A 154 -14.84 13.38 -37.27
C GLY A 154 -15.82 13.40 -36.10
N ILE A 155 -15.95 14.55 -35.44
CA ILE A 155 -16.98 14.81 -34.42
C ILE A 155 -18.22 15.38 -35.12
N VAL A 156 -18.85 14.56 -35.94
CA VAL A 156 -19.98 14.97 -36.79
C VAL A 156 -21.18 15.34 -35.91
N ASN A 157 -21.82 16.48 -36.21
CA ASN A 157 -22.91 17.08 -35.43
C ASN A 157 -22.55 17.42 -33.96
N GLY A 158 -21.27 17.52 -33.62
CA GLY A 158 -20.84 17.96 -32.29
C GLY A 158 -20.94 19.47 -32.06
N TRP A 159 -20.92 19.87 -30.79
CA TRP A 159 -20.80 21.27 -30.35
C TRP A 159 -19.38 21.55 -29.85
N GLU A 160 -19.03 22.83 -29.70
CA GLU A 160 -17.75 23.22 -29.09
C GLU A 160 -17.77 22.82 -27.61
N ALA A 161 -16.79 22.02 -27.17
CA ALA A 161 -16.65 21.64 -25.77
C ALA A 161 -16.42 22.90 -24.92
N LYS A 162 -16.93 22.94 -23.69
CA LYS A 162 -16.60 24.08 -22.80
C LYS A 162 -15.08 24.13 -22.57
N PRO A 163 -14.41 25.30 -22.70
CA PRO A 163 -12.98 25.40 -22.44
C PRO A 163 -12.58 24.77 -21.10
N HIS A 164 -11.50 23.98 -21.12
CA HIS A 164 -10.98 23.22 -19.97
C HIS A 164 -11.93 22.14 -19.38
N SER A 165 -13.04 21.78 -20.04
CA SER A 165 -13.91 20.68 -19.57
C SER A 165 -13.40 19.26 -19.88
N ARG A 166 -12.34 19.14 -20.69
CA ARG A 166 -11.77 17.89 -21.19
C ARG A 166 -10.25 17.86 -20.97
N LEU A 167 -9.83 18.05 -19.73
CA LEU A 167 -8.42 18.23 -19.29
C LEU A 167 -7.43 17.12 -19.71
N TYR A 168 -7.95 15.95 -20.08
CA TYR A 168 -7.18 14.79 -20.53
C TYR A 168 -6.97 14.72 -22.04
N MET A 169 -7.67 15.52 -22.84
CA MET A 169 -7.55 15.49 -24.30
C MET A 169 -6.22 16.08 -24.76
N VAL A 170 -5.59 15.41 -25.72
CA VAL A 170 -4.32 15.86 -26.30
C VAL A 170 -4.37 15.84 -27.82
N SER A 171 -3.60 16.74 -28.42
CA SER A 171 -3.38 16.81 -29.86
C SER A 171 -2.04 16.15 -30.17
N VAL A 172 -2.07 14.98 -30.81
CA VAL A 172 -0.89 14.31 -31.35
C VAL A 172 -0.55 15.00 -32.68
N GLN A 173 0.67 15.49 -32.77
CA GLN A 173 1.15 16.36 -33.84
C GLN A 173 2.34 15.75 -34.58
N LYS A 174 2.34 15.93 -35.90
CA LYS A 174 3.46 15.65 -36.81
C LYS A 174 3.89 16.97 -37.43
N ASN A 175 5.18 17.31 -37.34
CA ASN A 175 5.70 18.62 -37.76
C ASN A 175 4.89 19.80 -37.17
N TRP A 176 4.48 19.71 -35.91
CA TRP A 176 3.64 20.69 -35.19
C TRP A 176 2.20 20.87 -35.70
N LEU A 177 1.78 20.11 -36.72
CA LEU A 177 0.41 20.09 -37.23
C LEU A 177 -0.39 18.95 -36.57
N HIS A 178 -1.64 19.21 -36.20
CA HIS A 178 -2.53 18.17 -35.67
C HIS A 178 -2.71 17.03 -36.67
N THR A 179 -2.50 15.80 -36.21
CA THR A 179 -2.71 14.58 -37.00
C THR A 179 -3.78 13.70 -36.36
N CYS A 180 -3.77 13.57 -35.04
CA CYS A 180 -4.71 12.73 -34.30
C CYS A 180 -5.07 13.31 -32.94
N GLY A 181 -6.26 12.95 -32.46
CA GLY A 181 -6.60 13.02 -31.05
C GLY A 181 -5.93 11.91 -30.23
N GLY A 182 -5.78 12.15 -28.95
CA GLY A 182 -5.44 11.15 -27.94
C GLY A 182 -5.88 11.62 -26.56
N PHE A 183 -5.59 10.83 -25.54
CA PHE A 183 -5.84 11.22 -24.15
C PHE A 183 -4.75 10.76 -23.17
N LEU A 184 -4.51 11.57 -22.15
CA LEU A 184 -3.62 11.27 -21.04
C LEU A 184 -4.24 10.21 -20.13
N VAL A 185 -3.48 9.16 -19.84
CA VAL A 185 -3.85 8.11 -18.87
C VAL A 185 -2.95 8.09 -17.64
N PHE A 186 -1.86 8.88 -17.65
CA PHE A 186 -0.96 9.12 -16.52
C PHE A 186 -0.08 10.36 -16.79
N ASP A 187 0.84 10.68 -15.86
CA ASP A 187 1.72 11.85 -15.94
C ASP A 187 2.70 11.86 -17.14
N GLU A 188 3.06 10.70 -17.71
CA GLU A 188 3.94 10.60 -18.89
C GLU A 188 3.37 9.72 -20.01
N PHE A 189 2.08 9.34 -19.95
CA PHE A 189 1.49 8.34 -20.85
C PHE A 189 0.21 8.82 -21.55
N VAL A 190 0.19 8.68 -22.88
CA VAL A 190 -0.92 9.03 -23.76
C VAL A 190 -1.37 7.80 -24.56
N LEU A 191 -2.68 7.56 -24.64
CA LEU A 191 -3.27 6.65 -25.60
C LEU A 191 -3.75 7.40 -26.85
N THR A 192 -3.51 6.82 -28.02
CA THR A 192 -3.95 7.28 -29.34
C THR A 192 -4.09 6.07 -30.28
N ALA A 193 -4.60 6.26 -31.50
CA ALA A 193 -4.69 5.19 -32.48
C ALA A 193 -3.32 4.85 -33.08
N ALA A 194 -3.12 3.61 -33.52
CA ALA A 194 -1.85 3.15 -34.08
C ALA A 194 -1.65 3.57 -35.55
N HIS A 195 -2.71 3.87 -36.29
CA HIS A 195 -2.64 4.45 -37.64
C HIS A 195 -2.08 5.88 -37.63
N CYS A 196 -2.17 6.61 -36.51
CA CYS A 196 -1.66 7.99 -36.32
C CYS A 196 -0.15 8.16 -36.55
N ARG A 197 0.58 7.07 -36.80
CA ARG A 197 1.98 7.06 -37.17
C ARG A 197 2.18 6.11 -38.35
N GLU A 198 2.38 6.65 -39.53
CA GLU A 198 2.49 5.87 -40.76
C GLU A 198 3.92 5.38 -41.03
N LYS A 199 4.93 6.19 -40.68
CA LYS A 199 6.34 5.91 -41.00
C LYS A 199 7.21 5.80 -39.76
N TYR A 200 8.18 4.88 -39.79
CA TYR A 200 9.11 4.64 -38.68
C TYR A 200 10.06 5.81 -38.38
N SER A 201 10.23 6.76 -39.30
CA SER A 201 11.01 8.00 -39.14
C SER A 201 10.21 9.18 -38.59
N GLU A 202 8.90 9.06 -38.37
CA GLU A 202 8.08 10.18 -37.91
C GLU A 202 8.33 10.52 -36.44
N THR A 203 8.77 11.74 -36.21
CA THR A 203 8.78 12.38 -34.90
C THR A 203 7.38 12.88 -34.57
N LEU A 204 6.89 12.53 -33.38
CA LEU A 204 5.61 12.98 -32.86
C LEU A 204 5.84 13.90 -31.68
N THR A 205 5.05 14.97 -31.61
CA THR A 205 4.90 15.80 -30.43
C THR A 205 3.46 15.72 -29.91
N VAL A 206 3.27 15.98 -28.62
CA VAL A 206 1.95 16.00 -27.99
C VAL A 206 1.72 17.38 -27.39
N LEU A 207 0.68 18.07 -27.88
CA LEU A 207 0.19 19.30 -27.30
C LEU A 207 -0.92 19.00 -26.29
N VAL A 208 -0.72 19.41 -25.04
CA VAL A 208 -1.65 19.23 -23.92
C VAL A 208 -2.21 20.57 -23.43
N GLY A 209 -3.43 20.56 -22.89
CA GLY A 209 -4.06 21.74 -22.27
C GLY A 209 -4.52 22.83 -23.25
N ALA A 210 -4.47 22.57 -24.56
CA ALA A 210 -5.04 23.45 -25.57
C ALA A 210 -6.56 23.22 -25.71
N HIS A 211 -7.31 24.29 -25.97
CA HIS A 211 -8.72 24.23 -26.40
C HIS A 211 -8.83 24.56 -27.91
N ASP A 212 -8.20 25.66 -28.32
CA ASP A 212 -8.01 26.03 -29.73
C ASP A 212 -6.55 25.78 -30.15
N LEU A 213 -6.35 24.99 -31.21
CA LEU A 213 -5.04 24.65 -31.77
C LEU A 213 -4.38 25.82 -32.51
N LYS A 214 -5.17 26.82 -32.95
CA LYS A 214 -4.64 28.06 -33.55
C LYS A 214 -4.25 29.08 -32.48
N ASN A 215 -5.01 29.13 -31.38
CA ASN A 215 -4.75 30.04 -30.26
C ASN A 215 -4.15 29.29 -29.07
N LYS A 216 -2.81 29.18 -29.04
CA LYS A 216 -2.04 28.58 -27.94
C LYS A 216 -2.21 29.41 -26.67
N THR A 217 -3.27 29.13 -25.91
CA THR A 217 -3.55 29.79 -24.64
C THR A 217 -2.40 29.61 -23.65
N GLU A 218 -2.18 30.63 -22.83
CA GLU A 218 -1.20 30.62 -21.74
C GLU A 218 -1.37 29.35 -20.87
N GLY A 219 -0.38 28.47 -20.88
CA GLY A 219 -0.40 27.18 -20.19
C GLY A 219 -0.62 25.92 -21.05
N SER A 220 -0.83 26.02 -22.37
CA SER A 220 -0.73 24.83 -23.25
C SER A 220 0.73 24.41 -23.42
N VAL A 221 1.06 23.12 -23.27
CA VAL A 221 2.45 22.63 -23.30
C VAL A 221 2.61 21.60 -24.44
N CYS A 222 3.65 21.76 -25.26
CA CYS A 222 4.01 20.77 -26.27
C CYS A 222 5.25 19.98 -25.83
N ILE A 223 5.19 18.64 -25.88
CA ILE A 223 6.22 17.72 -25.38
C ILE A 223 6.56 16.68 -26.44
N GLY A 224 7.83 16.33 -26.58
CA GLY A 224 8.28 15.25 -27.47
C GLY A 224 7.88 13.86 -26.96
N VAL A 225 7.80 12.90 -27.89
CA VAL A 225 7.52 11.49 -27.58
C VAL A 225 8.83 10.72 -27.46
N LYS A 226 9.13 10.23 -26.26
CA LYS A 226 10.32 9.44 -25.93
C LYS A 226 10.26 8.02 -26.49
N SER A 227 9.09 7.39 -26.47
CA SER A 227 8.86 6.09 -27.09
C SER A 227 7.39 5.91 -27.46
N TYR A 228 7.14 5.08 -28.46
CA TYR A 228 5.80 4.72 -28.92
C TYR A 228 5.69 3.19 -29.02
N HIS A 229 4.52 2.65 -28.70
CA HIS A 229 4.28 1.22 -28.61
C HIS A 229 2.91 0.90 -29.24
N LYS A 230 2.90 0.30 -30.44
CA LYS A 230 1.68 -0.13 -31.15
C LYS A 230 1.17 -1.49 -30.65
N HIS A 231 -0.03 -1.88 -31.05
CA HIS A 231 -0.50 -3.27 -30.90
C HIS A 231 0.43 -4.28 -31.59
N PRO A 232 0.81 -5.42 -30.96
CA PRO A 232 1.56 -6.48 -31.63
C PRO A 232 0.83 -7.01 -32.85
N ASN A 233 -0.50 -7.00 -32.75
CA ASN A 233 -1.44 -7.40 -33.80
C ASN A 233 -2.04 -6.16 -34.48
N PHE A 234 -1.35 -5.02 -34.47
CA PHE A 234 -1.79 -3.89 -35.27
C PHE A 234 -1.57 -4.23 -36.73
N THR A 235 -2.66 -4.37 -37.48
CA THR A 235 -2.65 -4.45 -38.94
C THR A 235 -3.26 -3.17 -39.49
N LYS A 236 -2.73 -2.67 -40.62
CA LYS A 236 -3.29 -1.49 -41.30
C LYS A 236 -4.43 -1.87 -42.23
N GLU A 237 -4.36 -3.04 -42.86
CA GLU A 237 -5.32 -3.56 -43.84
C GLU A 237 -5.54 -5.06 -43.55
N PRO A 238 -6.72 -5.47 -43.01
CA PRO A 238 -7.74 -4.61 -42.41
C PRO A 238 -7.21 -3.89 -41.15
N VAL A 239 -7.87 -2.81 -40.72
CA VAL A 239 -7.49 -2.07 -39.51
C VAL A 239 -7.87 -2.89 -38.27
N MET A 240 -6.91 -3.60 -37.68
CA MET A 240 -7.12 -4.36 -36.43
C MET A 240 -6.28 -3.81 -35.30
N SER A 241 -6.85 -3.88 -34.09
CA SER A 241 -6.16 -3.52 -32.84
C SER A 241 -5.50 -2.13 -32.88
N ASP A 242 -6.22 -1.13 -33.37
CA ASP A 242 -5.71 0.21 -33.69
C ASP A 242 -5.47 1.09 -32.46
N ILE A 243 -4.51 0.69 -31.63
CA ILE A 243 -4.14 1.37 -30.39
C ILE A 243 -2.62 1.46 -30.21
N MET A 244 -2.17 2.63 -29.78
CA MET A 244 -0.77 2.95 -29.52
C MET A 244 -0.62 3.74 -28.21
N LEU A 245 0.31 3.28 -27.38
CA LEU A 245 0.74 3.98 -26.17
C LEU A 245 1.98 4.83 -26.49
N LEU A 246 1.90 6.13 -26.21
CA LEU A 246 3.03 7.06 -26.28
C LEU A 246 3.56 7.32 -24.86
N ARG A 247 4.88 7.34 -24.72
CA ARG A 247 5.58 7.83 -23.53
C ARG A 247 6.19 9.20 -23.83
N LEU A 248 5.91 10.19 -23.00
CA LEU A 248 6.42 11.56 -23.14
C LEU A 248 7.89 11.66 -22.67
N GLU A 249 8.62 12.64 -23.21
CA GLU A 249 9.99 12.96 -22.77
C GLU A 249 10.06 13.55 -21.35
N LYS A 250 8.99 14.23 -20.92
CA LYS A 250 8.86 14.88 -19.63
C LYS A 250 7.54 14.48 -18.97
N LYS A 251 7.58 14.31 -17.65
CA LYS A 251 6.38 14.15 -16.82
C LYS A 251 5.60 15.47 -16.77
N LEU A 252 4.29 15.37 -16.83
CA LEU A 252 3.35 16.47 -16.72
C LEU A 252 2.93 16.67 -15.26
N THR A 253 2.86 17.94 -14.84
CA THR A 253 2.24 18.34 -13.58
C THR A 253 0.76 18.60 -13.81
N GLN A 254 -0.12 18.04 -12.96
CA GLN A 254 -1.55 18.34 -13.00
C GLN A 254 -1.82 19.81 -12.72
N ASN A 255 -2.75 20.41 -13.46
CA ASN A 255 -3.23 21.76 -13.24
C ASN A 255 -4.66 21.92 -13.78
N GLU A 256 -5.20 23.14 -13.72
CA GLU A 256 -6.54 23.49 -14.19
C GLU A 256 -6.77 23.36 -15.71
N LYS A 257 -5.73 23.00 -16.49
CA LYS A 257 -5.78 22.79 -17.95
C LYS A 257 -5.33 21.38 -18.38
N VAL A 258 -4.60 20.65 -17.52
CA VAL A 258 -4.00 19.33 -17.81
C VAL A 258 -4.26 18.36 -16.66
N ASN A 259 -4.91 17.25 -16.98
CA ASN A 259 -5.14 16.11 -16.08
C ASN A 259 -5.17 14.80 -16.89
N TRP A 260 -5.32 13.63 -16.27
CA TRP A 260 -5.47 12.35 -16.96
C TRP A 260 -6.79 11.66 -16.60
N ILE A 261 -7.27 10.79 -17.50
CA ILE A 261 -8.47 9.98 -17.32
C ILE A 261 -8.10 8.55 -16.91
N SER A 262 -8.88 7.96 -16.00
CA SER A 262 -8.70 6.57 -15.56
C SER A 262 -9.14 5.58 -16.65
N ILE A 263 -8.34 4.53 -16.86
CA ILE A 263 -8.76 3.35 -17.63
C ILE A 263 -9.55 2.41 -16.70
N PRO A 264 -10.67 1.79 -17.14
CA PRO A 264 -11.41 0.80 -16.35
C PRO A 264 -10.52 -0.31 -15.78
N VAL A 265 -10.74 -0.64 -14.50
CA VAL A 265 -9.86 -1.54 -13.73
C VAL A 265 -10.27 -3.02 -13.88
N LYS A 266 -11.57 -3.27 -14.14
CA LYS A 266 -12.16 -4.59 -14.32
C LYS A 266 -12.68 -4.80 -15.76
N GLU A 267 -13.04 -6.03 -16.06
CA GLU A 267 -13.99 -6.34 -17.14
C GLU A 267 -15.37 -5.87 -16.71
N GLU A 268 -15.73 -4.65 -17.11
CA GLU A 268 -17.07 -4.10 -17.00
C GLU A 268 -17.55 -3.87 -18.44
N GLU A 269 -18.42 -4.77 -18.93
CA GLU A 269 -19.13 -4.54 -20.18
C GLU A 269 -20.00 -3.30 -20.00
N THR A 270 -19.87 -2.34 -20.92
CA THR A 270 -20.72 -1.14 -20.88
C THR A 270 -22.07 -1.49 -21.46
N GLU A 271 -23.15 -1.24 -20.71
CA GLU A 271 -24.52 -1.55 -21.12
C GLU A 271 -24.83 -0.94 -22.49
N VAL A 272 -25.46 -1.72 -23.37
CA VAL A 272 -25.98 -1.23 -24.65
C VAL A 272 -26.93 -0.05 -24.41
N ASP A 273 -26.99 0.89 -25.36
CA ASP A 273 -27.67 2.19 -25.26
C ASP A 273 -27.08 3.20 -24.25
N SER A 274 -26.04 2.84 -23.49
CA SER A 274 -25.28 3.80 -22.67
C SER A 274 -24.81 4.99 -23.47
N VAL A 275 -25.03 6.20 -22.96
CA VAL A 275 -24.60 7.45 -23.63
C VAL A 275 -23.18 7.80 -23.18
N CYS A 276 -22.24 7.72 -24.11
CA CYS A 276 -20.86 8.14 -23.93
C CYS A 276 -20.62 9.54 -24.52
N SER A 277 -19.55 10.21 -24.08
CA SER A 277 -19.07 11.46 -24.69
C SER A 277 -17.78 11.21 -25.46
N VAL A 278 -17.72 11.72 -26.69
CA VAL A 278 -16.51 11.69 -27.53
C VAL A 278 -16.11 13.13 -27.80
N ALA A 279 -14.81 13.42 -27.72
CA ALA A 279 -14.26 14.75 -27.97
C ALA A 279 -13.01 14.69 -28.85
N GLY A 280 -12.75 15.76 -29.62
CA GLY A 280 -11.56 15.87 -30.46
C GLY A 280 -11.57 17.08 -31.40
N TRP A 281 -10.50 17.20 -32.19
CA TRP A 281 -10.30 18.23 -33.22
C TRP A 281 -10.52 17.70 -34.64
N GLY A 282 -11.37 16.66 -34.76
CA GLY A 282 -11.70 16.02 -36.03
C GLY A 282 -12.51 16.92 -36.96
N ARG A 283 -12.92 16.37 -38.11
CA ARG A 283 -13.84 17.05 -39.03
C ARG A 283 -15.24 17.19 -38.39
N LEU A 284 -15.98 18.22 -38.79
CA LEU A 284 -17.37 18.43 -38.35
C LEU A 284 -18.42 17.83 -39.30
N ASP A 285 -18.01 17.52 -40.51
CA ASP A 285 -18.77 16.83 -41.55
C ASP A 285 -17.81 15.92 -42.34
N THR A 286 -18.34 15.00 -43.14
CA THR A 286 -17.54 13.95 -43.82
C THR A 286 -16.47 14.52 -44.75
N ASN A 287 -16.73 15.66 -45.40
CA ASN A 287 -15.84 16.30 -46.36
C ASN A 287 -15.17 17.57 -45.80
N GLY A 288 -15.39 17.88 -44.53
CA GLY A 288 -15.00 19.13 -43.89
C GLY A 288 -13.51 19.23 -43.54
N PHE A 289 -13.10 20.43 -43.16
CA PHE A 289 -11.79 20.68 -42.57
C PHE A 289 -11.75 20.24 -41.10
N LEU A 290 -10.54 19.97 -40.59
CA LEU A 290 -10.31 19.72 -39.17
C LEU A 290 -10.67 20.96 -38.34
N SER A 291 -11.42 20.78 -37.25
CA SER A 291 -11.71 21.87 -36.33
C SER A 291 -10.42 22.33 -35.62
N SER A 292 -10.18 23.64 -35.53
CA SER A 292 -9.12 24.12 -34.63
C SER A 292 -9.56 24.09 -33.16
N ARG A 293 -10.86 24.05 -32.87
CA ARG A 293 -11.41 24.05 -31.52
C ARG A 293 -11.80 22.64 -31.08
N LEU A 294 -11.69 22.36 -29.78
CA LEU A 294 -12.07 21.07 -29.24
C LEU A 294 -13.59 20.92 -29.29
N MET A 295 -14.05 19.95 -30.07
CA MET A 295 -15.45 19.64 -30.26
C MET A 295 -15.82 18.41 -29.43
N GLU A 296 -17.09 18.28 -29.06
CA GLU A 296 -17.61 17.09 -28.41
C GLU A 296 -19.01 16.71 -28.90
N THR A 297 -19.37 15.45 -28.76
CA THR A 297 -20.70 14.92 -29.05
C THR A 297 -21.06 13.76 -28.13
N HIS A 298 -22.33 13.40 -28.11
CA HIS A 298 -22.82 12.21 -27.43
C HIS A 298 -23.03 11.07 -28.43
N VAL A 299 -22.51 9.89 -28.09
CA VAL A 299 -22.69 8.65 -28.85
C VAL A 299 -23.34 7.60 -27.96
N LYS A 300 -24.10 6.68 -28.55
CA LYS A 300 -24.64 5.53 -27.83
C LYS A 300 -23.76 4.29 -28.05
N ILE A 301 -23.60 3.48 -27.01
CA ILE A 301 -23.01 2.15 -27.15
C ILE A 301 -23.98 1.26 -27.92
N MET A 302 -23.53 0.77 -29.07
CA MET A 302 -24.24 -0.17 -29.94
C MET A 302 -23.72 -1.58 -29.67
N ASN A 303 -24.58 -2.59 -29.73
CA ASN A 303 -24.14 -3.98 -29.61
C ASN A 303 -23.39 -4.45 -30.87
N ASN A 304 -22.52 -5.46 -30.73
CA ASN A 304 -21.66 -5.91 -31.83
C ASN A 304 -22.45 -6.37 -33.05
N THR A 305 -23.59 -7.06 -32.87
CA THR A 305 -24.45 -7.54 -33.97
C THR A 305 -25.08 -6.40 -34.76
N GLU A 306 -25.53 -5.33 -34.10
CA GLU A 306 -26.07 -4.15 -34.78
C GLU A 306 -24.95 -3.36 -35.49
N CYS A 307 -23.75 -3.30 -34.90
CA CYS A 307 -22.57 -2.72 -35.52
C CYS A 307 -22.16 -3.51 -36.79
N GLU A 308 -22.12 -4.85 -36.71
CA GLU A 308 -21.91 -5.78 -37.83
C GLU A 308 -22.93 -5.57 -38.94
N ASN A 309 -24.23 -5.53 -38.62
CA ASN A 309 -25.29 -5.35 -39.61
C ASN A 309 -25.24 -3.97 -40.29
N LYS A 310 -24.65 -2.96 -39.65
CA LYS A 310 -24.61 -1.58 -40.14
C LYS A 310 -23.32 -1.21 -40.88
N TRP A 311 -22.19 -1.85 -40.54
CA TRP A 311 -20.86 -1.51 -41.07
C TRP A 311 -19.98 -2.71 -41.42
N GLY A 312 -20.40 -3.95 -41.14
CA GLY A 312 -19.58 -5.16 -41.27
C GLY A 312 -19.37 -5.69 -42.70
N GLN A 313 -20.03 -5.10 -43.71
CA GLN A 313 -19.75 -5.41 -45.12
C GLN A 313 -18.70 -4.47 -45.74
N ASP A 314 -18.47 -3.28 -45.15
CA ASP A 314 -17.55 -2.26 -45.66
C ASP A 314 -16.38 -2.06 -44.67
N ASP A 315 -15.31 -2.85 -44.85
CA ASP A 315 -13.96 -2.62 -44.30
C ASP A 315 -13.74 -2.83 -42.77
N TYR A 316 -14.79 -3.19 -42.02
CA TYR A 316 -14.65 -3.56 -40.59
C TYR A 316 -15.05 -5.02 -40.32
N SER A 317 -14.04 -5.89 -40.22
CA SER A 317 -14.22 -7.23 -39.69
C SER A 317 -14.44 -7.20 -38.17
N VAL A 318 -15.67 -6.87 -37.75
CA VAL A 318 -16.12 -7.11 -36.38
C VAL A 318 -16.14 -8.63 -36.21
N PHE A 319 -15.21 -9.14 -35.40
CA PHE A 319 -15.07 -10.57 -35.17
C PHE A 319 -15.48 -10.92 -33.74
N ARG A 320 -16.24 -12.00 -33.65
CA ARG A 320 -16.35 -12.86 -32.46
C ARG A 320 -14.95 -13.20 -31.92
N ASP A 321 -14.92 -13.49 -30.62
CA ASP A 321 -13.78 -13.91 -29.79
C ASP A 321 -13.01 -12.78 -29.09
N ASP A 322 -13.26 -12.70 -27.78
CA ASP A 322 -12.76 -11.74 -26.78
C ASP A 322 -11.25 -11.84 -26.50
N VAL A 323 -10.38 -11.81 -27.51
CA VAL A 323 -8.98 -12.26 -27.36
C VAL A 323 -7.92 -11.18 -27.63
N TYR A 324 -8.25 -10.06 -28.28
CA TYR A 324 -7.22 -9.14 -28.78
C TYR A 324 -6.91 -7.91 -27.92
N PHE A 325 -7.89 -7.25 -27.29
CA PHE A 325 -7.63 -6.26 -26.23
C PHE A 325 -6.78 -6.86 -25.08
N TRP A 326 -6.89 -8.18 -24.90
CA TRP A 326 -6.14 -9.01 -23.96
C TRP A 326 -4.66 -9.17 -24.30
N GLN A 327 -4.30 -9.12 -25.58
CA GLN A 327 -2.91 -9.17 -25.99
C GLN A 327 -2.19 -7.82 -25.79
N TRP A 328 -2.88 -6.66 -25.78
CA TRP A 328 -2.31 -5.45 -25.14
C TRP A 328 -2.38 -5.44 -23.63
N ARG A 329 -3.37 -6.06 -22.96
CA ARG A 329 -3.21 -6.33 -21.51
C ARG A 329 -1.91 -7.11 -21.26
N LYS A 330 -1.53 -8.06 -22.14
CA LYS A 330 -0.21 -8.73 -22.12
C LYS A 330 0.97 -7.84 -22.58
N LEU A 331 0.85 -6.93 -23.55
CA LEU A 331 1.98 -6.10 -24.01
C LEU A 331 2.19 -4.81 -23.20
N CYS A 332 1.13 -4.17 -22.72
CA CYS A 332 1.20 -3.21 -21.61
C CYS A 332 1.82 -3.89 -20.39
N ARG A 333 1.39 -5.11 -20.03
CA ARG A 333 2.11 -5.93 -19.03
C ARG A 333 3.53 -6.31 -19.48
N LYS A 334 3.90 -6.32 -20.77
CA LYS A 334 5.26 -6.64 -21.27
C LYS A 334 6.21 -5.43 -21.18
N TYR A 335 5.76 -4.23 -21.52
CA TYR A 335 6.53 -3.00 -21.33
C TYR A 335 6.52 -2.53 -19.87
N LYS A 336 5.40 -2.73 -19.16
CA LYS A 336 5.38 -2.69 -17.69
C LYS A 336 6.29 -3.79 -17.11
N ARG A 337 6.47 -4.96 -17.76
CA ARG A 337 7.44 -6.02 -17.37
C ARG A 337 8.89 -5.72 -17.71
N SER A 338 9.19 -4.94 -18.74
CA SER A 338 10.51 -4.31 -18.91
C SER A 338 10.87 -3.39 -17.73
N SER A 339 9.88 -3.09 -16.87
CA SER A 339 10.00 -2.37 -15.60
C SER A 339 9.47 -3.17 -14.39
N LEU A 340 9.08 -4.45 -14.55
CA LEU A 340 8.74 -5.36 -13.44
C LEU A 340 9.86 -6.38 -13.33
N GLU A 341 10.92 -5.95 -12.66
CA GLU A 341 11.72 -6.84 -11.81
C GLU A 341 10.74 -7.71 -11.00
N LYS A 342 10.93 -9.04 -10.97
CA LYS A 342 10.15 -9.89 -10.07
C LYS A 342 10.54 -9.52 -8.63
N LYS A 343 9.63 -8.82 -7.95
CA LYS A 343 9.70 -8.49 -6.52
C LYS A 343 9.57 -9.77 -5.70
N LEU A 344 10.24 -9.82 -4.54
CA LEU A 344 10.00 -10.87 -3.55
C LEU A 344 8.55 -10.81 -3.06
N THR A 345 7.82 -11.91 -3.18
CA THR A 345 6.42 -12.02 -2.74
C THR A 345 6.35 -12.51 -1.30
N GLN A 346 5.71 -11.73 -0.43
CA GLN A 346 5.46 -12.13 0.95
C GLN A 346 4.66 -13.44 1.02
N ASN A 347 5.04 -14.29 1.96
CA ASN A 347 4.35 -15.51 2.32
C ASN A 347 4.74 -15.90 3.75
N GLU A 348 4.22 -17.01 4.26
CA GLU A 348 4.48 -17.48 5.63
C GLU A 348 5.98 -17.72 5.93
N LYS A 349 6.81 -17.94 4.91
CA LYS A 349 8.26 -18.19 5.03
C LYS A 349 9.13 -16.97 4.71
N VAL A 350 8.61 -16.00 3.97
CA VAL A 350 9.36 -14.83 3.48
C VAL A 350 8.57 -13.56 3.71
N ASN A 351 9.10 -12.66 4.54
CA ASN A 351 8.49 -11.37 4.89
C ASN A 351 9.61 -10.35 5.16
N TRP A 352 9.30 -9.06 5.32
CA TRP A 352 10.27 -8.04 5.71
C TRP A 352 10.05 -7.55 7.14
N ILE A 353 11.12 -7.07 7.78
CA ILE A 353 11.10 -6.40 9.08
C ILE A 353 11.36 -4.90 8.90
N SER A 354 10.67 -4.07 9.69
CA SER A 354 10.79 -2.61 9.63
C SER A 354 12.01 -2.11 10.42
N ILE A 355 12.75 -1.17 9.84
CA ILE A 355 13.79 -0.41 10.55
C ILE A 355 13.13 0.80 11.24
N PRO A 356 13.52 1.18 12.47
CA PRO A 356 13.07 2.41 13.12
C PRO A 356 13.32 3.65 12.24
N VAL A 357 12.28 4.48 12.07
CA VAL A 357 12.31 5.69 11.20
C VAL A 357 12.74 6.94 11.98
N LYS A 358 13.13 6.77 13.25
CA LYS A 358 13.66 7.79 14.16
C LYS A 358 14.62 7.12 15.12
N GLU A 359 15.53 7.92 15.67
CA GLU A 359 16.28 7.62 16.89
C GLU A 359 15.28 7.51 18.07
N GLU A 360 14.71 6.33 18.26
CA GLU A 360 14.08 5.92 19.51
C GLU A 360 15.10 5.06 20.27
N GLU A 361 15.64 5.59 21.36
CA GLU A 361 16.46 4.79 22.27
C GLU A 361 15.64 3.58 22.78
N THR A 362 16.27 2.41 22.79
CA THR A 362 15.63 1.21 23.35
C THR A 362 15.96 1.16 24.84
N GLU A 363 14.93 1.06 25.68
CA GLU A 363 15.08 1.08 27.13
C GLU A 363 16.03 -0.04 27.59
N VAL A 364 16.95 0.30 28.51
CA VAL A 364 17.81 -0.67 29.21
C VAL A 364 16.93 -1.78 29.83
N ASP A 365 17.46 -3.00 29.93
CA ASP A 365 16.73 -4.20 30.36
C ASP A 365 15.61 -4.71 29.43
N SER A 366 15.27 -4.00 28.33
CA SER A 366 14.30 -4.48 27.33
C SER A 366 14.69 -5.89 26.85
N VAL A 367 13.72 -6.81 26.87
CA VAL A 367 13.93 -8.18 26.39
C VAL A 367 13.86 -8.21 24.87
N CYS A 368 14.92 -8.68 24.26
CA CYS A 368 15.07 -8.81 22.82
C CYS A 368 15.36 -10.26 22.43
N SER A 369 15.19 -10.57 21.15
CA SER A 369 15.60 -11.83 20.55
C SER A 369 16.60 -11.58 19.43
N VAL A 370 17.57 -12.50 19.32
CA VAL A 370 18.46 -12.64 18.17
C VAL A 370 18.27 -14.03 17.57
N ALA A 371 18.42 -14.15 16.26
CA ALA A 371 18.26 -15.41 15.55
C ALA A 371 19.26 -15.53 14.40
N GLY A 372 19.66 -16.77 14.06
CA GLY A 372 20.64 -17.02 13.01
C GLY A 372 21.03 -18.49 12.83
N TRP A 373 21.95 -18.73 11.90
CA TRP A 373 22.53 -20.04 11.55
C TRP A 373 24.03 -20.11 11.86
N GLY A 374 24.52 -19.20 12.70
CA GLY A 374 25.88 -19.22 13.25
C GLY A 374 26.14 -20.46 14.10
N ARG A 375 27.31 -20.46 14.73
CA ARG A 375 27.75 -21.60 15.55
C ARG A 375 26.89 -21.76 16.81
N LEU A 376 26.78 -22.97 17.34
CA LEU A 376 26.10 -23.21 18.62
C LEU A 376 27.02 -23.03 19.83
N ASP A 377 28.33 -23.20 19.60
CA ASP A 377 29.41 -23.03 20.57
C ASP A 377 30.64 -22.40 19.88
N THR A 378 31.69 -22.08 20.64
CA THR A 378 32.92 -21.42 20.15
C THR A 378 33.61 -22.15 19.00
N ASN A 379 33.75 -23.46 19.16
CA ASN A 379 34.51 -24.33 18.26
C ASN A 379 33.60 -25.19 17.37
N GLY A 380 32.29 -25.03 17.52
CA GLY A 380 31.26 -25.78 16.83
C GLY A 380 31.11 -25.45 15.36
N PHE A 381 30.40 -26.33 14.67
CA PHE A 381 29.99 -26.13 13.29
C PHE A 381 28.83 -25.11 13.23
N LEU A 382 28.70 -24.43 12.09
CA LEU A 382 27.53 -23.60 11.78
C LEU A 382 26.24 -24.44 11.90
N SER A 383 25.22 -23.89 12.55
CA SER A 383 23.94 -24.58 12.66
C SER A 383 23.30 -24.72 11.28
N SER A 384 22.87 -25.93 10.95
CA SER A 384 22.03 -26.13 9.77
C SER A 384 20.60 -25.59 9.94
N ARG A 385 20.14 -25.38 11.17
CA ARG A 385 18.78 -24.98 11.53
C ARG A 385 18.76 -23.58 12.12
N LEU A 386 17.69 -22.81 11.89
CA LEU A 386 17.57 -21.47 12.45
C LEU A 386 17.41 -21.56 13.98
N MET A 387 18.27 -20.87 14.70
CA MET A 387 18.27 -20.79 16.16
C MET A 387 17.75 -19.44 16.63
N GLU A 388 17.20 -19.37 17.84
CA GLU A 388 16.83 -18.13 18.52
C GLU A 388 17.25 -18.16 19.99
N THR A 389 17.64 -17.00 20.53
CA THR A 389 17.83 -16.81 21.98
C THR A 389 17.35 -15.43 22.42
N HIS A 390 17.14 -15.25 23.71
CA HIS A 390 16.73 -13.97 24.30
C HIS A 390 17.90 -13.29 25.01
N VAL A 391 18.01 -11.99 24.81
CA VAL A 391 19.03 -11.09 25.37
C VAL A 391 18.36 -9.83 25.92
N LYS A 392 19.05 -9.06 26.73
CA LYS A 392 18.59 -7.77 27.25
C LYS A 392 19.48 -6.62 26.82
N ILE A 393 18.92 -5.43 26.63
CA ILE A 393 19.71 -4.21 26.37
C ILE A 393 20.57 -3.85 27.59
N MET A 394 21.87 -3.70 27.38
CA MET A 394 22.84 -3.21 28.36
C MET A 394 22.93 -1.68 28.31
N ASN A 395 23.18 -1.02 29.44
CA ASN A 395 23.49 0.40 29.48
C ASN A 395 24.83 0.69 28.78
N ASN A 396 24.89 1.74 27.94
CA ASN A 396 26.10 2.22 27.26
C ASN A 396 27.30 2.36 28.21
N THR A 397 27.13 2.90 29.42
CA THR A 397 28.24 3.02 30.39
C THR A 397 28.77 1.66 30.87
N GLU A 398 27.90 0.66 31.02
CA GLU A 398 28.32 -0.70 31.38
C GLU A 398 28.99 -1.39 30.18
N CYS A 399 28.53 -1.12 28.96
CA CYS A 399 29.16 -1.64 27.76
C CYS A 399 30.55 -1.07 27.52
N GLU A 400 30.71 0.26 27.61
CA GLU A 400 32.00 0.94 27.49
C GLU A 400 33.01 0.36 28.49
N ASN A 401 32.59 0.16 29.75
CA ASN A 401 33.44 -0.42 30.79
C ASN A 401 33.78 -1.92 30.57
N LYS A 402 33.01 -2.66 29.77
CA LYS A 402 33.25 -4.08 29.47
C LYS A 402 34.00 -4.31 28.16
N TRP A 403 33.77 -3.47 27.16
CA TRP A 403 34.18 -3.71 25.76
C TRP A 403 34.78 -2.47 25.05
N GLY A 404 34.79 -1.30 25.69
CA GLY A 404 35.28 -0.02 25.14
C GLY A 404 36.81 0.08 25.08
N GLN A 405 37.49 -0.94 24.56
CA GLN A 405 38.89 -0.85 24.13
C GLN A 405 39.01 -1.16 22.64
N ASP A 406 39.35 -0.10 21.91
CA ASP A 406 39.98 -0.03 20.58
C ASP A 406 39.19 -0.42 19.30
N ASP A 407 38.01 -1.03 19.36
CA ASP A 407 37.25 -1.41 18.12
C ASP A 407 35.72 -1.16 18.13
N TYR A 408 35.17 -0.62 19.22
CA TYR A 408 33.72 -0.47 19.43
C TYR A 408 33.37 0.91 19.99
N SER A 409 32.30 1.54 19.48
CA SER A 409 31.74 2.76 20.05
C SER A 409 30.27 2.58 20.41
N VAL A 410 29.92 2.85 21.67
CA VAL A 410 28.53 2.86 22.16
C VAL A 410 27.68 4.01 21.57
N SER A 411 28.26 4.93 20.80
CA SER A 411 27.49 5.91 20.01
C SER A 411 27.00 5.37 18.66
N GLU A 412 27.55 4.23 18.19
CA GLU A 412 27.20 3.61 16.91
C GLU A 412 26.68 2.17 17.06
N MET A 413 26.83 1.57 18.25
CA MET A 413 26.56 0.15 18.51
C MET A 413 25.70 -0.03 19.76
N MET A 414 24.84 -1.05 19.74
CA MET A 414 24.02 -1.46 20.89
C MET A 414 24.61 -2.72 21.53
N CYS A 415 24.66 -2.73 22.86
CA CYS A 415 25.20 -3.85 23.62
C CYS A 415 24.09 -4.63 24.33
N THR A 416 24.28 -5.95 24.46
CA THR A 416 23.30 -6.81 25.12
C THR A 416 23.95 -7.75 26.14
N PHE A 417 23.16 -8.24 27.08
CA PHE A 417 23.56 -9.23 28.07
C PHE A 417 22.50 -10.30 28.29
N GLY A 418 22.92 -11.44 28.80
CA GLY A 418 22.05 -12.56 29.10
C GLY A 418 22.83 -13.87 29.12
N ASN A 419 22.11 -14.98 29.25
CA ASN A 419 22.71 -16.31 29.15
C ASN A 419 22.97 -16.73 27.69
N GLY A 420 22.49 -15.96 26.70
CA GLY A 420 22.69 -16.20 25.28
C GLY A 420 23.21 -14.96 24.53
N GLY A 421 23.53 -15.11 23.24
CA GLY A 421 24.11 -14.06 22.39
C GLY A 421 24.07 -14.39 20.90
N SER A 422 24.92 -13.75 20.11
CA SER A 422 25.14 -13.97 18.66
C SER A 422 26.62 -13.81 18.30
N CYS A 423 27.16 -14.53 17.30
CA CYS A 423 28.54 -14.33 16.85
C CYS A 423 28.78 -14.91 15.43
N THR A 424 29.87 -15.66 15.21
CA THR A 424 30.36 -16.01 13.87
C THR A 424 29.34 -16.81 13.06
N GLY A 425 28.88 -16.19 11.97
CA GLY A 425 27.80 -16.66 11.09
C GLY A 425 26.47 -15.90 11.29
N ASP A 426 26.25 -15.26 12.44
CA ASP A 426 25.05 -14.48 12.73
C ASP A 426 25.19 -12.98 12.37
N SER A 427 26.41 -12.52 12.10
CA SER A 427 26.73 -11.16 11.65
C SER A 427 25.74 -10.65 10.61
N GLY A 428 25.15 -9.47 10.85
CA GLY A 428 24.14 -8.88 9.97
C GLY A 428 22.70 -9.32 10.23
N GLY A 429 22.45 -10.27 11.14
CA GLY A 429 21.11 -10.55 11.66
C GLY A 429 20.54 -9.40 12.52
N PRO A 430 19.20 -9.28 12.67
CA PRO A 430 18.58 -8.21 13.43
C PRO A 430 18.49 -8.55 14.93
N LEU A 431 18.70 -7.54 15.78
CA LEU A 431 18.26 -7.55 17.17
C LEU A 431 16.81 -7.08 17.24
N VAL A 432 15.90 -7.89 17.78
CA VAL A 432 14.45 -7.62 17.77
C VAL A 432 13.90 -7.56 19.19
N CYS A 433 13.63 -6.35 19.68
CA CYS A 433 13.19 -6.08 21.04
C CYS A 433 11.66 -6.06 21.19
N GLU A 434 11.13 -6.82 22.15
CA GLU A 434 9.72 -6.80 22.52
C GLU A 434 9.49 -5.69 23.55
N LYS A 435 8.77 -4.61 23.18
CA LYS A 435 8.44 -3.53 24.12
C LYS A 435 7.41 -4.01 25.14
N THR A 436 7.85 -4.26 26.38
CA THR A 436 6.98 -4.67 27.49
C THR A 436 6.70 -3.52 28.47
N ALA A 437 5.63 -2.73 28.24
CA ALA A 437 5.03 -1.88 29.28
C ALA A 437 3.58 -1.44 28.96
N VAL A 438 2.69 -1.73 29.93
CA VAL A 438 1.53 -0.96 30.45
C VAL A 438 0.57 -0.21 29.49
N ALA A 439 -0.73 -0.35 29.76
CA ALA A 439 -1.84 0.09 28.90
C ALA A 439 -2.06 1.62 28.78
N HIS A 440 -2.24 2.10 27.55
CA HIS A 440 -3.12 3.23 27.18
C HIS A 440 -3.60 3.05 25.71
N VAL A 441 -4.87 3.35 25.42
CA VAL A 441 -5.62 2.92 24.21
C VAL A 441 -5.56 3.92 23.03
N ASN A 442 -5.67 3.42 21.79
CA ASN A 442 -5.63 4.16 20.52
C ASN A 442 -6.55 3.47 19.45
N VAL A 443 -7.59 4.14 18.86
CA VAL A 443 -8.45 3.61 17.73
C VAL A 443 -8.97 4.69 16.72
N GLY A 444 -8.76 4.54 15.39
CA GLY A 444 -9.10 5.39 14.19
C GLY A 444 -8.17 5.50 12.91
N ILE A 445 -8.65 5.15 11.70
CA ILE A 445 -8.05 4.68 10.41
C ILE A 445 -6.51 4.48 10.23
N VAL A 446 -6.10 3.24 9.88
CA VAL A 446 -4.84 2.80 9.23
C VAL A 446 -5.09 2.13 7.88
N ASN A 447 -4.10 2.19 6.98
CA ASN A 447 -4.08 1.53 5.65
C ASN A 447 -5.30 1.81 4.73
N GLY A 448 -6.09 2.81 5.07
CA GLY A 448 -7.19 3.32 4.25
C GLY A 448 -6.74 4.36 3.22
N THR A 449 -7.70 4.87 2.46
CA THR A 449 -7.53 5.97 1.49
C THR A 449 -8.20 7.25 1.99
N GLU A 450 -7.79 8.42 1.49
CA GLU A 450 -8.55 9.65 1.72
C GLU A 450 -9.94 9.46 1.08
N ALA A 451 -11.00 9.66 1.87
CA ALA A 451 -12.36 9.55 1.37
C ALA A 451 -12.61 10.63 0.31
N LYS A 452 -13.41 10.34 -0.72
CA LYS A 452 -13.84 11.39 -1.64
C LYS A 452 -14.54 12.51 -0.84
N PRO A 453 -14.21 13.80 -1.01
CA PRO A 453 -14.79 14.88 -0.22
C PRO A 453 -16.32 14.81 -0.13
N HIS A 454 -16.84 14.84 1.09
CA HIS A 454 -18.25 14.74 1.45
C HIS A 454 -18.98 13.47 0.96
N SER A 455 -18.27 12.42 0.52
CA SER A 455 -18.87 11.13 0.13
C SER A 455 -19.40 10.28 1.29
N ARG A 456 -19.13 10.71 2.52
CA ARG A 456 -19.67 10.12 3.76
C ARG A 456 -20.44 11.20 4.55
N PRO A 457 -21.57 11.69 4.01
CA PRO A 457 -22.25 12.90 4.51
C PRO A 457 -22.92 12.74 5.90
N TYR A 458 -22.90 11.54 6.47
CA TYR A 458 -23.36 11.27 7.84
C TYR A 458 -22.27 11.41 8.90
N MET A 459 -20.99 11.55 8.52
CA MET A 459 -19.87 11.59 9.44
C MET A 459 -19.84 12.88 10.28
N VAL A 460 -19.51 12.72 11.55
CA VAL A 460 -19.37 13.78 12.53
C VAL A 460 -18.00 13.69 13.21
N SER A 461 -17.27 14.81 13.22
CA SER A 461 -16.07 14.97 14.04
C SER A 461 -16.50 15.56 15.39
N LEU A 462 -16.35 14.80 16.46
CA LEU A 462 -16.52 15.31 17.82
C LEU A 462 -15.24 16.01 18.25
N GLN A 463 -15.38 17.23 18.77
CA GLN A 463 -14.25 18.10 19.10
C GLN A 463 -14.31 18.65 20.52
N LYS A 464 -13.13 18.79 21.14
CA LYS A 464 -12.88 19.56 22.35
C LYS A 464 -12.04 20.79 21.96
N GLY A 465 -12.61 21.99 22.07
CA GLY A 465 -11.85 23.24 21.82
C GLY A 465 -11.19 23.28 20.44
N TYR A 466 -11.96 22.98 19.38
CA TYR A 466 -11.51 22.86 17.97
C TYR A 466 -10.61 21.66 17.62
N THR A 467 -10.07 20.93 18.60
CA THR A 467 -9.31 19.69 18.36
C THR A 467 -10.25 18.49 18.26
N HIS A 468 -10.04 17.61 17.28
CA HIS A 468 -10.73 16.33 17.16
C HIS A 468 -10.42 15.43 18.37
N VAL A 469 -11.41 14.63 18.79
CA VAL A 469 -11.22 13.65 19.89
C VAL A 469 -11.87 12.29 19.62
N CYS A 470 -12.97 12.26 18.86
CA CYS A 470 -13.71 11.05 18.52
C CYS A 470 -14.51 11.23 17.22
N GLY A 471 -14.85 10.11 16.60
CA GLY A 471 -15.87 10.03 15.56
C GLY A 471 -17.29 10.02 16.10
N GLY A 472 -18.24 10.17 15.20
CA GLY A 472 -19.67 10.03 15.43
C GLY A 472 -20.42 10.04 14.10
N PHE A 473 -21.72 9.79 14.12
CA PHE A 473 -22.55 9.79 12.92
C PHE A 473 -24.00 10.22 13.20
N LEU A 474 -24.62 10.91 12.24
CA LEU A 474 -26.00 11.38 12.35
C LEU A 474 -27.01 10.25 12.11
N ILE A 475 -27.80 9.94 13.14
CA ILE A 475 -28.94 8.99 13.07
C ILE A 475 -30.31 9.70 13.08
N SER A 476 -30.32 11.02 13.30
CA SER A 476 -31.45 11.91 13.03
C SER A 476 -30.94 13.34 12.82
N ASP A 477 -31.84 14.28 12.59
CA ASP A 477 -31.56 15.73 12.51
C ASP A 477 -31.08 16.34 13.84
N ARG A 478 -31.33 15.68 14.99
CA ARG A 478 -30.96 16.14 16.33
C ARG A 478 -30.03 15.21 17.11
N PHE A 479 -29.76 13.99 16.64
CA PHE A 479 -28.95 13.01 17.37
C PHE A 479 -27.76 12.47 16.58
N VAL A 480 -26.61 12.49 17.25
CA VAL A 480 -25.36 11.85 16.83
C VAL A 480 -25.13 10.62 17.70
N MET A 481 -24.86 9.46 17.10
CA MET A 481 -24.38 8.27 17.80
C MET A 481 -22.85 8.27 17.86
N THR A 482 -22.29 7.83 18.99
CA THR A 482 -20.85 7.74 19.25
C THR A 482 -20.57 6.71 20.37
N ALA A 483 -19.31 6.51 20.74
CA ALA A 483 -18.89 5.62 21.83
C ALA A 483 -18.99 6.34 23.18
N ALA A 484 -19.34 5.61 24.24
CA ALA A 484 -19.48 6.16 25.59
C ALA A 484 -18.15 6.68 26.15
N HIS A 485 -17.03 6.02 25.84
CA HIS A 485 -15.69 6.40 26.30
C HIS A 485 -15.18 7.75 25.76
N CYS A 486 -15.87 8.33 24.77
CA CYS A 486 -15.50 9.63 24.18
C CYS A 486 -15.73 10.82 25.11
N ILE A 487 -16.58 10.71 26.13
CA ILE A 487 -16.83 11.80 27.08
C ILE A 487 -15.75 11.84 28.17
N LYS A 488 -14.96 12.93 28.20
CA LYS A 488 -13.85 13.13 29.15
C LYS A 488 -14.08 14.35 30.06
N HIS A 489 -15.26 14.43 30.68
CA HIS A 489 -15.72 15.53 31.54
C HIS A 489 -15.65 16.93 30.89
N VAL A 490 -15.94 17.03 29.59
CA VAL A 490 -15.85 18.27 28.82
C VAL A 490 -17.03 18.40 27.86
N THR A 491 -17.39 19.65 27.54
CA THR A 491 -18.36 19.97 26.49
C THR A 491 -17.78 19.66 25.11
N LEU A 492 -18.46 18.80 24.36
CA LEU A 492 -18.14 18.47 22.98
C LEU A 492 -18.87 19.40 22.01
N THR A 493 -18.23 19.68 20.88
CA THR A 493 -18.84 20.28 19.69
C THR A 493 -18.89 19.23 18.58
N ALA A 494 -20.05 19.05 17.96
CA ALA A 494 -20.22 18.25 16.76
C ALA A 494 -19.88 19.10 15.53
N VAL A 495 -18.97 18.60 14.67
CA VAL A 495 -18.65 19.21 13.38
C VAL A 495 -19.12 18.27 12.27
N ILE A 496 -20.03 18.77 11.44
CA ILE A 496 -20.88 17.99 10.55
C ILE A 496 -20.63 18.41 9.10
N GLY A 497 -20.53 17.45 8.18
CA GLY A 497 -20.34 17.70 6.74
C GLY A 497 -18.92 18.15 6.35
N ALA A 498 -17.97 18.16 7.29
CA ALA A 498 -16.56 18.43 7.00
C ALA A 498 -15.93 17.31 6.16
N HIS A 499 -14.92 17.68 5.35
CA HIS A 499 -13.94 16.74 4.81
C HIS A 499 -12.57 16.99 5.44
N ASP A 500 -12.03 18.19 5.22
CA ASP A 500 -10.80 18.68 5.87
C ASP A 500 -11.15 19.52 7.11
N LEU A 501 -10.80 19.02 8.31
CA LEU A 501 -11.05 19.69 9.59
C LEU A 501 -10.32 21.02 9.76
N THR A 502 -9.35 21.33 8.89
CA THR A 502 -8.67 22.64 8.88
C THR A 502 -9.37 23.70 8.03
N LYS A 503 -10.50 23.37 7.40
CA LYS A 503 -11.25 24.27 6.53
C LYS A 503 -12.73 24.33 6.91
N SER A 504 -13.37 25.45 6.56
CA SER A 504 -14.82 25.64 6.71
C SER A 504 -15.55 25.44 5.37
N GLU A 505 -15.43 24.24 4.79
CA GLU A 505 -16.02 23.87 3.48
C GLU A 505 -17.54 23.60 3.59
N GLY A 506 -18.31 24.57 4.10
CA GLY A 506 -19.75 24.44 4.36
C GLY A 506 -20.13 23.58 5.57
N SER A 507 -19.14 23.09 6.31
CA SER A 507 -19.35 22.29 7.53
C SER A 507 -20.00 23.09 8.66
N VAL A 508 -20.93 22.47 9.38
CA VAL A 508 -21.66 23.10 10.50
C VAL A 508 -21.06 22.68 11.83
N ARG A 509 -20.88 23.63 12.75
CA ARG A 509 -20.42 23.38 14.14
C ARG A 509 -21.59 23.60 15.09
N ILE A 510 -21.94 22.60 15.90
CA ILE A 510 -23.10 22.66 16.81
C ILE A 510 -22.70 22.14 18.20
N GLY A 511 -23.13 22.81 19.26
CA GLY A 511 -22.93 22.33 20.63
C GLY A 511 -23.79 21.11 20.95
N VAL A 512 -23.34 20.31 21.91
CA VAL A 512 -24.07 19.14 22.40
C VAL A 512 -24.87 19.53 23.64
N LYS A 513 -26.20 19.43 23.54
CA LYS A 513 -27.18 19.80 24.58
C LYS A 513 -27.31 18.76 25.69
N SER A 514 -27.29 17.47 25.36
CA SER A 514 -27.36 16.39 26.35
C SER A 514 -26.65 15.12 25.90
N TYR A 515 -26.11 14.38 26.87
CA TYR A 515 -25.29 13.19 26.69
C TYR A 515 -26.03 11.99 27.28
N HIS A 516 -26.59 11.15 26.42
CA HIS A 516 -27.29 9.93 26.81
C HIS A 516 -26.33 8.76 26.66
N LYS A 517 -25.45 8.60 27.65
CA LYS A 517 -24.56 7.45 27.77
C LYS A 517 -25.38 6.21 28.15
N HIS A 518 -25.04 5.02 27.66
CA HIS A 518 -25.67 3.80 28.16
C HIS A 518 -25.48 3.69 29.69
N PRO A 519 -26.53 3.38 30.48
CA PRO A 519 -26.43 3.35 31.94
C PRO A 519 -25.38 2.34 32.41
N ASP A 520 -25.37 1.14 31.81
CA ASP A 520 -24.46 0.05 32.15
C ASP A 520 -23.08 0.13 31.47
N TYR A 521 -22.69 1.30 30.95
CA TYR A 521 -21.36 1.46 30.34
C TYR A 521 -20.23 1.28 31.37
N ASN A 522 -19.32 0.35 31.11
CA ASN A 522 -18.17 0.06 31.97
C ASN A 522 -16.85 0.53 31.33
N ILE A 523 -16.18 1.48 31.97
CA ILE A 523 -14.94 2.10 31.47
C ILE A 523 -13.71 1.17 31.48
N HIS A 524 -13.71 0.13 32.30
CA HIS A 524 -12.58 -0.80 32.41
C HIS A 524 -12.65 -1.95 31.40
N THR A 525 -13.87 -2.30 30.97
CA THR A 525 -14.12 -3.45 30.10
C THR A 525 -14.70 -3.09 28.73
N PHE A 526 -15.09 -1.83 28.52
CA PHE A 526 -15.77 -1.32 27.31
C PHE A 526 -17.11 -2.03 26.98
N TRP A 527 -17.75 -2.63 27.99
CA TRP A 527 -19.11 -3.15 27.85
C TRP A 527 -20.10 -1.98 27.74
N ASN A 528 -21.10 -2.14 26.86
CA ASN A 528 -22.12 -1.13 26.55
C ASN A 528 -21.53 0.24 26.13
N ASP A 529 -20.45 0.23 25.35
CA ASP A 529 -19.73 1.44 24.89
C ASP A 529 -20.46 2.19 23.76
N ILE A 530 -21.64 2.71 24.07
CA ILE A 530 -22.51 3.46 23.17
C ILE A 530 -23.11 4.69 23.88
N MET A 531 -23.21 5.79 23.14
CA MET A 531 -23.77 7.05 23.63
C MET A 531 -24.51 7.79 22.50
N LEU A 532 -25.66 8.37 22.85
CA LEU A 532 -26.44 9.26 21.99
C LEU A 532 -26.26 10.70 22.44
N LEU A 533 -25.84 11.57 21.54
CA LEU A 533 -25.64 12.99 21.78
C LEU A 533 -26.77 13.77 21.14
N ARG A 534 -27.53 14.52 21.95
CA ARG A 534 -28.54 15.46 21.45
C ARG A 534 -27.88 16.79 21.13
N LEU A 535 -28.06 17.26 19.90
CA LEU A 535 -27.55 18.56 19.44
C LEU A 535 -28.40 19.71 19.97
N GLU A 536 -27.79 20.89 20.11
CA GLU A 536 -28.49 22.13 20.49
C GLU A 536 -29.51 22.60 19.44
N LYS A 537 -29.24 22.32 18.17
CA LYS A 537 -30.04 22.72 16.99
C LYS A 537 -30.25 21.54 16.07
N GLU A 538 -31.32 21.61 15.28
CA GLU A 538 -31.54 20.69 14.15
C GLU A 538 -30.49 20.91 13.05
N VAL A 539 -30.23 19.83 12.32
CA VAL A 539 -29.29 19.77 11.22
C VAL A 539 -30.06 19.58 9.92
N GLU A 540 -30.03 20.59 9.05
CA GLU A 540 -30.66 20.50 7.73
C GLU A 540 -29.89 19.54 6.81
N GLN A 541 -30.60 18.55 6.25
CA GLN A 541 -30.03 17.62 5.28
C GLN A 541 -29.78 18.32 3.94
N ASN A 542 -28.60 18.15 3.36
CA ASN A 542 -28.23 18.75 2.07
C ASN A 542 -27.36 17.78 1.25
N LYS A 543 -26.44 18.29 0.39
CA LYS A 543 -25.53 17.45 -0.40
C LYS A 543 -24.35 16.88 0.39
N ILE A 544 -23.92 17.57 1.44
CA ILE A 544 -22.76 17.21 2.28
C ILE A 544 -23.16 16.75 3.69
N VAL A 545 -24.43 16.89 4.05
CA VAL A 545 -25.01 16.42 5.32
C VAL A 545 -26.20 15.50 5.08
N LYS A 546 -26.15 14.28 5.61
CA LYS A 546 -27.21 13.26 5.57
C LYS A 546 -27.31 12.52 6.91
N ILE A 547 -28.41 11.81 7.06
CA ILE A 547 -28.67 10.88 8.16
C ILE A 547 -28.44 9.47 7.60
N ILE A 548 -27.76 8.61 8.35
CA ILE A 548 -27.59 7.19 8.01
C ILE A 548 -28.64 6.35 8.75
N SER A 549 -29.09 5.25 8.14
CA SER A 549 -29.99 4.29 8.77
C SER A 549 -29.26 3.42 9.80
N ILE A 550 -30.02 2.86 10.74
CA ILE A 550 -29.56 1.81 11.66
C ILE A 550 -30.40 0.52 11.49
N PRO A 551 -29.96 -0.65 12.00
CA PRO A 551 -30.77 -1.86 11.98
C PRO A 551 -32.15 -1.65 12.61
N THR A 552 -33.21 -2.12 11.95
CA THR A 552 -34.59 -2.02 12.44
C THR A 552 -35.02 -3.22 13.30
N ARG A 553 -34.13 -4.20 13.47
CA ARG A 553 -34.37 -5.45 14.20
C ARG A 553 -33.07 -6.02 14.74
N GLU A 554 -33.18 -6.78 15.82
CA GLU A 554 -32.07 -7.57 16.37
C GLU A 554 -31.59 -8.62 15.36
N GLY A 555 -30.28 -8.91 15.40
CA GLY A 555 -29.66 -9.89 14.51
C GLY A 555 -28.19 -9.59 14.23
N ASP A 556 -27.51 -10.60 13.70
CA ASP A 556 -26.10 -10.56 13.30
C ASP A 556 -25.96 -10.26 11.81
N ILE A 557 -24.89 -9.52 11.48
CA ILE A 557 -24.44 -9.38 10.10
C ILE A 557 -23.66 -10.65 9.73
N LYS A 558 -23.91 -11.20 8.53
CA LYS A 558 -23.25 -12.42 8.07
C LYS A 558 -21.72 -12.23 8.05
N PRO A 559 -20.92 -13.20 8.54
CA PRO A 559 -19.47 -13.18 8.38
C PRO A 559 -19.04 -12.96 6.92
N ASP A 560 -17.88 -12.35 6.75
CA ASP A 560 -17.28 -11.94 5.47
C ASP A 560 -18.05 -10.88 4.66
N SER A 561 -19.18 -10.37 5.18
CA SER A 561 -19.86 -9.20 4.61
C SER A 561 -18.91 -8.01 4.55
N VAL A 562 -18.82 -7.37 3.38
CA VAL A 562 -18.00 -6.19 3.17
C VAL A 562 -18.71 -4.97 3.75
N CYS A 563 -17.98 -4.22 4.57
CA CYS A 563 -18.41 -3.01 5.23
C CYS A 563 -17.30 -1.96 5.12
N SER A 564 -17.58 -0.71 5.44
CA SER A 564 -16.61 0.38 5.45
C SER A 564 -16.59 1.09 6.81
N VAL A 565 -15.41 1.61 7.15
CA VAL A 565 -15.18 2.47 8.31
C VAL A 565 -14.57 3.78 7.84
N ALA A 566 -14.88 4.88 8.51
CA ALA A 566 -14.34 6.19 8.16
C ALA A 566 -14.12 7.07 9.41
N GLY A 567 -13.14 7.97 9.32
CA GLY A 567 -12.86 8.93 10.39
C GLY A 567 -11.59 9.78 10.16
N TRP A 568 -11.23 10.55 11.18
CA TRP A 568 -10.11 11.53 11.15
C TRP A 568 -8.96 11.13 12.08
N GLY A 569 -8.95 9.87 12.55
CA GLY A 569 -7.90 9.35 13.41
C GLY A 569 -6.51 9.27 12.77
N ARG A 570 -5.56 8.78 13.56
CA ARG A 570 -4.15 8.65 13.19
C ARG A 570 -3.95 7.58 12.14
N LEU A 571 -3.28 7.95 11.05
CA LEU A 571 -2.92 7.05 9.94
C LEU A 571 -1.97 5.89 10.32
N SER A 572 -1.42 5.89 11.54
CA SER A 572 -0.55 4.85 12.10
C SER A 572 -0.48 4.97 13.63
N LEU A 573 -0.01 3.92 14.31
CA LEU A 573 -0.02 3.80 15.78
C LEU A 573 0.63 4.99 16.52
N LYS A 574 1.70 5.56 15.93
CA LYS A 574 2.39 6.77 16.40
C LYS A 574 2.23 7.97 15.44
N GLY A 575 1.25 7.92 14.54
CA GLY A 575 1.00 8.92 13.51
C GLY A 575 0.41 10.22 14.06
N LYS A 576 0.22 11.20 13.18
CA LYS A 576 -0.66 12.35 13.45
C LYS A 576 -2.09 11.99 13.04
N GLU A 577 -3.07 12.56 13.74
CA GLU A 577 -4.48 12.54 13.31
C GLU A 577 -4.60 13.09 11.89
N SER A 578 -5.48 12.49 11.09
CA SER A 578 -5.72 12.95 9.75
C SER A 578 -6.51 14.26 9.76
N LYS A 579 -6.01 15.27 9.05
CA LYS A 579 -6.78 16.49 8.79
C LYS A 579 -8.02 16.20 7.93
N ARG A 580 -7.97 15.17 7.08
CA ARG A 580 -9.01 14.84 6.11
C ARG A 580 -9.68 13.51 6.43
N LEU A 581 -10.94 13.36 6.05
CA LEU A 581 -11.66 12.13 6.28
C LEU A 581 -10.99 10.98 5.51
N MET A 582 -10.71 9.90 6.22
CA MET A 582 -10.14 8.66 5.67
C MET A 582 -11.23 7.58 5.68
N GLU A 583 -11.10 6.60 4.79
CA GLU A 583 -11.97 5.43 4.71
C GLU A 583 -11.19 4.14 4.43
N ALA A 584 -11.71 3.01 4.92
CA ALA A 584 -11.19 1.68 4.61
C ALA A 584 -12.32 0.64 4.51
N ASP A 585 -12.19 -0.30 3.57
CA ASP A 585 -13.04 -1.48 3.48
C ASP A 585 -12.56 -2.56 4.46
N VAL A 586 -13.51 -3.10 5.20
CA VAL A 586 -13.34 -4.16 6.21
C VAL A 586 -14.38 -5.26 6.00
N LYS A 587 -14.20 -6.40 6.66
CA LYS A 587 -15.15 -7.52 6.64
C LYS A 587 -15.54 -7.94 8.04
N ILE A 588 -16.81 -8.31 8.21
CA ILE A 588 -17.30 -8.90 9.47
C ILE A 588 -16.56 -10.20 9.76
N MET A 589 -15.94 -10.31 10.93
CA MET A 589 -15.31 -11.54 11.40
C MET A 589 -16.35 -12.52 11.93
N ASN A 590 -16.05 -13.82 11.89
CA ASN A 590 -16.87 -14.81 12.59
C ASN A 590 -16.89 -14.56 14.11
N ASN A 591 -18.07 -14.61 14.73
CA ASN A 591 -18.24 -14.38 16.17
C ASN A 591 -17.37 -15.30 17.02
N THR A 592 -17.30 -16.60 16.70
CA THR A 592 -16.49 -17.59 17.43
C THR A 592 -15.00 -17.30 17.30
N GLU A 593 -14.56 -16.78 16.16
CA GLU A 593 -13.16 -16.40 15.93
C GLU A 593 -12.78 -15.15 16.74
N CYS A 594 -13.66 -14.14 16.73
CA CYS A 594 -13.52 -12.94 17.55
C CYS A 594 -13.50 -13.25 19.05
N GLU A 595 -14.41 -14.11 19.51
CA GLU A 595 -14.48 -14.61 20.90
C GLU A 595 -13.23 -15.40 21.28
N ASN A 596 -12.68 -16.25 20.40
CA ASN A 596 -11.43 -16.95 20.67
C ASN A 596 -10.22 -15.99 20.81
N ARG A 597 -10.19 -14.90 20.04
CA ARG A 597 -9.12 -13.88 20.09
C ARG A 597 -9.21 -13.00 21.35
N TRP A 598 -10.42 -12.61 21.75
CA TRP A 598 -10.65 -11.70 22.88
C TRP A 598 -10.97 -12.40 24.22
N LYS A 599 -11.37 -13.66 24.19
CA LYS A 599 -11.73 -14.51 25.33
C LYS A 599 -12.80 -13.81 26.19
N LYS A 600 -12.61 -13.79 27.52
CA LYS A 600 -13.55 -13.22 28.50
C LYS A 600 -13.83 -11.71 28.34
N ASN A 601 -13.10 -11.02 27.47
CA ASN A 601 -13.22 -9.57 27.26
C ASN A 601 -14.12 -9.21 26.06
N TYR A 602 -14.87 -10.17 25.52
CA TYR A 602 -15.79 -9.98 24.39
C TYR A 602 -17.14 -10.65 24.65
N SER A 603 -18.18 -10.10 24.04
CA SER A 603 -19.56 -10.57 24.16
C SER A 603 -20.19 -10.70 22.79
N VAL A 604 -20.41 -11.94 22.33
CA VAL A 604 -21.01 -12.24 21.02
C VAL A 604 -22.37 -11.55 20.84
N SER A 605 -23.17 -11.39 21.89
CA SER A 605 -24.48 -10.73 21.80
C SER A 605 -24.37 -9.22 21.59
N GLN A 606 -23.38 -8.56 22.19
CA GLN A 606 -23.29 -7.09 22.26
C GLN A 606 -22.24 -6.44 21.35
N MET A 607 -21.32 -7.23 20.81
CA MET A 607 -20.15 -6.76 20.09
C MET A 607 -19.99 -7.51 18.75
N MET A 608 -19.12 -6.98 17.88
CA MET A 608 -18.66 -7.66 16.66
C MET A 608 -17.22 -7.27 16.35
N CYS A 609 -16.44 -8.18 15.77
CA CYS A 609 -15.12 -7.88 15.22
C CYS A 609 -15.18 -7.63 13.71
N VAL A 610 -14.21 -6.88 13.20
CA VAL A 610 -13.89 -6.84 11.77
C VAL A 610 -12.46 -7.28 11.48
N TYR A 611 -12.16 -7.60 10.22
CA TYR A 611 -10.81 -7.77 9.71
C TYR A 611 -10.67 -7.12 8.33
N GLY A 612 -9.49 -6.62 7.99
CA GLY A 612 -9.27 -5.92 6.72
C GLY A 612 -7.81 -5.67 6.39
N HIS A 613 -7.57 -5.02 5.26
CA HIS A 613 -6.25 -4.46 4.96
C HIS A 613 -6.01 -3.14 5.73
N GLY A 614 -7.08 -2.38 5.92
CA GLY A 614 -7.16 -1.26 6.86
C GLY A 614 -8.23 -1.49 7.93
N GLY A 615 -8.35 -0.51 8.83
CA GLY A 615 -9.19 -0.55 10.03
C GLY A 615 -8.87 0.66 10.92
N SER A 616 -9.54 0.83 12.05
CA SER A 616 -9.45 1.98 12.94
C SER A 616 -8.18 1.99 13.86
N CYS A 617 -7.24 2.97 13.70
CA CYS A 617 -6.04 3.27 14.56
C CYS A 617 -5.92 4.37 15.70
N SER A 618 -6.15 5.70 15.60
CA SER A 618 -6.39 6.60 16.79
C SER A 618 -7.18 7.93 16.56
N GLY A 619 -8.44 8.04 17.02
CA GLY A 619 -9.36 9.19 16.86
C GLY A 619 -10.77 8.85 16.31
N ASP A 620 -11.00 7.66 15.74
CA ASP A 620 -12.32 7.29 15.16
C ASP A 620 -13.25 6.59 16.16
N SER A 621 -12.84 6.39 17.41
CA SER A 621 -13.75 5.93 18.46
C SER A 621 -15.10 6.63 18.36
N GLY A 622 -16.19 5.87 18.32
CA GLY A 622 -17.54 6.37 18.09
C GLY A 622 -17.97 6.55 16.63
N GLY A 623 -17.08 6.40 15.65
CA GLY A 623 -17.41 6.34 14.24
C GLY A 623 -18.27 5.12 13.87
N PRO A 624 -18.95 5.13 12.71
CA PRO A 624 -19.78 4.03 12.27
C PRO A 624 -18.99 2.95 11.54
N LEU A 625 -19.34 1.69 11.80
CA LEU A 625 -19.14 0.58 10.87
C LEU A 625 -20.37 0.47 9.98
N VAL A 626 -20.19 0.66 8.67
CA VAL A 626 -21.29 0.76 7.70
C VAL A 626 -21.26 -0.40 6.71
N CYS A 627 -22.30 -1.21 6.70
CA CYS A 627 -22.47 -2.31 5.75
C CYS A 627 -23.61 -1.95 4.79
N GLY A 628 -23.31 -1.83 3.50
CA GLY A 628 -24.25 -1.24 2.54
C GLY A 628 -24.48 0.25 2.84
N ASP A 629 -25.72 0.62 3.13
CA ASP A 629 -26.17 1.97 3.49
C ASP A 629 -26.49 2.15 4.99
N THR A 630 -26.29 1.09 5.80
CA THR A 630 -26.72 1.01 7.19
C THR A 630 -25.53 1.00 8.15
N ALA A 631 -25.55 1.84 9.19
CA ALA A 631 -24.58 1.79 10.28
C ALA A 631 -24.93 0.65 11.25
N VAL A 632 -24.13 -0.41 11.29
CA VAL A 632 -24.40 -1.64 12.06
C VAL A 632 -23.64 -1.72 13.38
N GLY A 633 -22.55 -0.95 13.52
CA GLY A 633 -21.69 -0.95 14.69
C GLY A 633 -21.09 0.42 15.00
N VAL A 634 -20.69 0.63 16.26
CA VAL A 634 -19.97 1.81 16.74
C VAL A 634 -18.53 1.43 17.10
N THR A 635 -17.54 2.12 16.54
CA THR A 635 -16.11 1.87 16.82
C THR A 635 -15.81 2.01 18.32
N SER A 636 -15.39 0.93 18.99
CA SER A 636 -15.19 0.91 20.45
C SER A 636 -13.73 0.71 20.84
N PHE A 637 -13.16 -0.48 20.67
CA PHE A 637 -11.79 -0.78 21.07
C PHE A 637 -11.08 -1.72 20.09
N GLY A 638 -9.77 -1.90 20.25
CA GLY A 638 -8.97 -2.82 19.46
C GLY A 638 -7.76 -3.31 20.26
N GLY A 639 -6.86 -4.04 19.60
CA GLY A 639 -5.57 -4.41 20.18
C GLY A 639 -4.69 -3.22 20.57
N GLY A 640 -3.50 -3.52 21.11
CA GLY A 640 -2.45 -2.50 21.27
C GLY A 640 -1.90 -1.99 19.93
N GLU A 641 -2.14 -2.74 18.85
CA GLU A 641 -1.90 -2.34 17.48
C GLU A 641 -3.23 -2.14 16.73
N CYS A 642 -3.22 -1.18 15.82
CA CYS A 642 -4.33 -0.85 14.93
C CYS A 642 -4.44 -1.85 13.77
N ASN A 643 -5.65 -2.26 13.39
CA ASN A 643 -5.88 -3.38 12.47
C ASN A 643 -5.04 -4.64 12.83
N SER A 644 -4.89 -4.92 14.13
CA SER A 644 -4.16 -6.10 14.59
C SER A 644 -4.88 -7.37 14.16
N ARG A 645 -4.15 -8.30 13.54
CA ARG A 645 -4.70 -9.63 13.23
C ARG A 645 -4.96 -10.42 14.51
N GLU A 646 -4.08 -10.38 15.51
CA GLU A 646 -4.29 -11.17 16.74
C GLU A 646 -5.40 -10.58 17.62
N ARG A 647 -5.55 -9.25 17.64
CA ARG A 647 -6.60 -8.55 18.40
C ARG A 647 -7.40 -7.61 17.50
N PRO A 648 -8.32 -8.17 16.69
CA PRO A 648 -9.14 -7.42 15.76
C PRO A 648 -9.97 -6.34 16.45
N GLU A 649 -10.28 -5.29 15.69
CA GLU A 649 -11.08 -4.17 16.15
C GLU A 649 -12.52 -4.59 16.45
N VAL A 650 -13.01 -4.12 17.59
CA VAL A 650 -14.31 -4.44 18.17
C VAL A 650 -15.23 -3.23 18.09
N TYR A 651 -16.45 -3.49 17.62
CA TYR A 651 -17.51 -2.51 17.44
C TYR A 651 -18.70 -2.90 18.30
N THR A 652 -19.30 -1.94 18.99
CA THR A 652 -20.55 -2.15 19.73
C THR A 652 -21.68 -2.37 18.72
N LYS A 653 -22.35 -3.52 18.79
CA LYS A 653 -23.36 -3.96 17.81
C LYS A 653 -24.66 -3.18 18.01
N ILE A 654 -25.01 -2.29 17.09
CA ILE A 654 -26.15 -1.36 17.25
C ILE A 654 -27.48 -2.10 17.39
N SER A 655 -27.66 -3.22 16.66
CA SER A 655 -28.87 -4.04 16.73
C SER A 655 -29.18 -4.55 18.14
N ALA A 656 -28.17 -4.75 19.00
CA ALA A 656 -28.34 -5.21 20.39
C ALA A 656 -28.81 -4.09 21.37
N TYR A 657 -28.85 -2.83 20.93
CA TYR A 657 -29.23 -1.68 21.77
C TYR A 657 -30.48 -0.94 21.26
N LEU A 658 -31.21 -1.50 20.29
CA LEU A 658 -32.42 -0.87 19.75
C LEU A 658 -33.47 -0.52 20.81
N PRO A 659 -33.77 -1.36 21.82
CA PRO A 659 -34.71 -0.96 22.88
C PRO A 659 -34.27 0.29 23.65
N TRP A 660 -32.97 0.41 23.95
CA TRP A 660 -32.39 1.57 24.60
C TRP A 660 -32.39 2.81 23.69
N ILE A 661 -32.02 2.66 22.42
CA ILE A 661 -32.06 3.74 21.42
C ILE A 661 -33.50 4.30 21.28
N HIS A 662 -34.50 3.42 21.14
CA HIS A 662 -35.91 3.82 21.00
C HIS A 662 -36.48 4.47 22.27
N SER A 663 -35.98 4.11 23.47
CA SER A 663 -36.35 4.79 24.72
C SER A 663 -35.92 6.27 24.77
N ILE A 664 -34.94 6.66 23.95
CA ILE A 664 -34.38 8.03 23.88
C ILE A 664 -34.89 8.76 22.63
N ILE A 665 -35.04 8.04 21.51
CA ILE A 665 -35.41 8.60 20.20
C ILE A 665 -36.63 7.87 19.64
N ALA A 666 -37.78 8.54 19.68
CA ALA A 666 -39.06 7.97 19.24
C ALA A 666 -39.11 7.67 17.72
N ASN A 667 -38.34 8.38 16.90
CA ASN A 667 -38.28 8.21 15.44
C ASN A 667 -36.82 8.12 14.98
N VAL A 668 -36.36 6.91 14.62
CA VAL A 668 -35.06 6.68 13.95
C VAL A 668 -35.34 6.07 12.57
N LYS A 669 -34.49 6.39 11.58
CA LYS A 669 -34.61 5.90 10.19
C LYS A 669 -33.82 4.62 9.93
#